data_AF-A0A412X912-F1
#
_entry.id   AF-A0A412X912-F1
#
_cell.length_a   1.000
_cell.length_b   1.000
_cell.length_c   1.000
_cell.angle_alpha   90.00
_cell.angle_beta   90.00
_cell.angle_gamma   90.00
#
_symmetry.space_group_name_H-M   'P 1'
#
loop_
_entity.id
_entity.type
_entity.pdbx_description
1 polymer ?
#
loop_
_entity_poly.entity_id
_entity_poly.type
_entity_poly.pdbx_seq_one_letter_code
_entity_poly.pdbx_strand_id
1 'polypeptide(L)'
;MKHISVRVPWHDNGWNSHVCANPRCNTFCKQLPNIVNSKVDCEQLSCGIDWSKLTTKERPACAGENGGFMNYKAYEREFIHIYAWNSDNPHSKLLPTKVMIPAYSALGIPFRYLNMDAQKDLSKEHPEFRPAESAPFGSAWVYNPERLYDVLKWFSSEITEESICVFYCKKGNPIDDEGLRMIVGMGDIVKNCGVQDYETTADYTYPLWEIMFSHSIRPDLKESRGFILPYKEYLELDENIFQGKGLSKIQALDEIKLSLDKFDSSGKIFDELSYGCDFISNHSMLLILEAARRSLEAVIRHGLAGSIEGWQCQLRWIDARIEHVKKQITPFPSFASALKALGIDYGNLIESDLRKKGCGPKDNPWGHFEKLLNKEIKVDSAVYNSSLPTYRISWEGQTSNVRERLITLSRFELESDVIEHFIDDVESDILSNPYLISEWCARNFIEKVSTRTIDLGAFPDPTIQGDNVPVPPFAAESILDTRRLRSLVVERLYSVLTDGDTLVSIKEMEDYLRDIMTEEDKARLPKNILLTHRQFFEVSFDYVPDENPTAIQLKEYYQMEEFLRKVLRERAKRDVKKPTGEDWLSLAMSDKNYDPTNERSQQATEQQAKALEMMDKKRLSVLTGGAGTGKTTVVRSFLCSDKIKAEGVLLLAPTGKARVRLSNMAENVSSKTVAQFLASLGAFDFENMKPRLTEDSRKYSRAKNIS
;
A
#
# COMPACT_ATOMS: atom_id res chain seq x y z
N MET A 1 7.56 -21.90 -6.93
CA MET A 1 7.96 -20.94 -7.96
C MET A 1 7.29 -19.61 -7.67
N LYS A 2 8.03 -18.51 -7.79
CA LYS A 2 7.56 -17.13 -7.60
C LYS A 2 8.09 -16.22 -8.71
N HIS A 3 7.38 -15.13 -8.97
CA HIS A 3 7.88 -14.02 -9.79
C HIS A 3 8.68 -13.04 -8.93
N ILE A 4 9.43 -12.13 -9.53
CA ILE A 4 10.26 -11.18 -8.77
C ILE A 4 10.10 -9.73 -9.23
N SER A 5 10.20 -8.81 -8.27
CA SER A 5 10.41 -7.40 -8.53
C SER A 5 11.89 -7.06 -8.43
N VAL A 6 12.34 -6.07 -9.20
CA VAL A 6 13.74 -5.63 -9.22
C VAL A 6 13.77 -4.12 -9.30
N ARG A 7 14.33 -3.48 -8.26
CA ARG A 7 14.43 -2.03 -8.23
C ARG A 7 15.51 -1.55 -9.19
N VAL A 8 15.18 -0.51 -9.96
CA VAL A 8 16.10 0.21 -10.83
C VAL A 8 15.98 1.72 -10.60
N PRO A 9 17.06 2.50 -10.69
CA PRO A 9 17.00 3.96 -10.72
C PRO A 9 16.40 4.40 -12.05
N TRP A 10 15.76 5.58 -12.09
CA TRP A 10 15.43 6.19 -13.38
C TRP A 10 16.70 6.47 -14.20
N HIS A 11 16.71 6.02 -15.47
CA HIS A 11 17.84 6.17 -16.36
C HIS A 11 17.40 6.69 -17.73
N ASP A 12 17.69 7.96 -18.02
CA ASP A 12 17.29 8.65 -19.26
C ASP A 12 17.91 8.07 -20.54
N ASN A 13 18.93 7.21 -20.43
CA ASN A 13 19.55 6.50 -21.55
C ASN A 13 19.08 5.04 -21.68
N GLY A 14 17.92 4.68 -21.12
CA GLY A 14 17.31 3.35 -21.33
C GLY A 14 18.06 2.19 -20.69
N TRP A 15 18.70 2.42 -19.54
CA TRP A 15 19.41 1.40 -18.73
C TRP A 15 20.46 0.57 -19.48
N ASN A 16 21.04 1.13 -20.56
CA ASN A 16 21.90 0.42 -21.51
C ASN A 16 23.40 0.39 -21.14
N SER A 17 23.74 0.58 -19.86
CA SER A 17 25.13 0.67 -19.35
C SER A 17 25.97 1.79 -19.96
N HIS A 18 25.33 2.89 -20.32
CA HIS A 18 26.01 4.15 -20.63
C HIS A 18 25.71 5.17 -19.55
N VAL A 19 26.57 6.17 -19.37
CA VAL A 19 26.24 7.35 -18.57
C VAL A 19 24.97 8.00 -19.13
N CYS A 20 24.14 8.56 -18.24
CA CYS A 20 22.91 9.26 -18.60
C CYS A 20 23.14 10.27 -19.75
N ALA A 21 22.10 10.51 -20.54
CA ALA A 21 22.15 11.48 -21.64
C ALA A 21 22.32 12.90 -21.09
N ASN A 22 21.72 13.19 -19.93
CA ASN A 22 21.94 14.42 -19.18
C ASN A 22 22.09 14.13 -17.67
N PRO A 23 23.28 13.69 -17.20
CA PRO A 23 23.50 13.31 -15.81
C PRO A 23 23.21 14.44 -14.80
N ARG A 24 23.40 15.70 -15.22
CA ARG A 24 23.15 16.88 -14.39
C ARG A 24 21.67 17.12 -14.12
N CYS A 25 20.83 16.81 -15.10
CA CYS A 25 19.39 17.02 -15.00
C CYS A 25 18.62 15.78 -14.50
N ASN A 26 19.24 14.61 -14.45
CA ASN A 26 18.61 13.40 -13.91
C ASN A 26 18.64 13.40 -12.36
N THR A 27 17.79 14.23 -11.75
CA THR A 27 17.62 14.27 -10.29
C THR A 27 16.76 13.12 -9.76
N PHE A 28 16.04 12.42 -10.63
CA PHE A 28 15.13 11.33 -10.27
C PHE A 28 15.85 10.15 -9.63
N CYS A 29 17.02 9.76 -10.16
CA CYS A 29 17.81 8.67 -9.58
C CYS A 29 18.39 9.00 -8.19
N LYS A 30 18.53 10.29 -7.86
CA LYS A 30 18.99 10.79 -6.55
C LYS A 30 17.92 10.62 -5.44
N GLN A 31 16.79 9.95 -5.70
CA GLN A 31 15.89 9.50 -4.63
C GLN A 31 16.39 8.22 -3.94
N LEU A 32 17.39 7.53 -4.50
CA LEU A 32 17.99 6.33 -3.91
C LEU A 32 19.19 6.70 -3.01
N PRO A 33 19.21 6.28 -1.72
CA PRO A 33 20.27 6.65 -0.78
C PRO A 33 21.68 6.30 -1.26
N ASN A 34 21.87 5.16 -1.91
CA ASN A 34 23.18 4.73 -2.41
C ASN A 34 23.70 5.62 -3.55
N ILE A 35 22.80 6.23 -4.33
CA ILE A 35 23.18 7.18 -5.39
C ILE A 35 23.50 8.54 -4.78
N VAL A 36 22.69 9.04 -3.84
CA VAL A 36 22.92 10.32 -3.15
C VAL A 36 24.22 10.33 -2.36
N ASN A 37 24.51 9.25 -1.66
CA ASN A 37 25.68 9.13 -0.79
C ASN A 37 26.95 8.74 -1.56
N SER A 38 26.87 8.57 -2.88
CA SER A 38 28.02 8.24 -3.69
C SER A 38 29.03 9.38 -3.71
N LYS A 39 30.31 9.02 -3.65
CA LYS A 39 31.43 9.95 -3.78
C LYS A 39 31.74 10.29 -5.25
N VAL A 40 31.13 9.58 -6.21
CA VAL A 40 31.32 9.82 -7.64
C VAL A 40 30.41 10.96 -8.07
N ASP A 41 31.00 12.11 -8.42
CA ASP A 41 30.28 13.24 -8.97
C ASP A 41 29.84 12.93 -10.42
N CYS A 42 28.62 12.38 -10.53
CA CYS A 42 28.05 11.99 -11.82
C CYS A 42 27.83 13.20 -12.75
N GLU A 43 27.83 14.44 -12.23
CA GLU A 43 27.67 15.67 -13.01
C GLU A 43 28.93 16.07 -13.80
N GLN A 44 30.06 15.43 -13.50
CA GLN A 44 31.34 15.60 -14.19
C GLN A 44 31.63 14.49 -15.20
N LEU A 45 30.87 13.40 -15.18
CA LEU A 45 31.00 12.33 -16.17
C LEU A 45 30.50 12.80 -17.53
N SER A 46 31.24 12.51 -18.60
CA SER A 46 30.78 12.85 -19.94
C SER A 46 29.55 12.03 -20.32
N CYS A 47 28.53 12.71 -20.85
CA CYS A 47 27.26 12.11 -21.23
C CYS A 47 27.43 10.95 -22.21
N GLY A 48 26.64 9.88 -22.03
CA GLY A 48 26.58 8.77 -22.99
C GLY A 48 27.85 7.92 -23.12
N ILE A 49 28.84 8.04 -22.22
CA ILE A 49 30.00 7.14 -22.23
C ILE A 49 29.58 5.72 -21.80
N ASP A 50 29.96 4.71 -22.59
CA ASP A 50 29.85 3.29 -22.24
C ASP A 50 30.67 3.00 -20.97
N TRP A 51 30.07 2.36 -19.97
CA TRP A 51 30.73 2.03 -18.70
C TRP A 51 31.95 1.11 -18.87
N SER A 52 32.07 0.39 -19.99
CA SER A 52 33.26 -0.40 -20.29
C SER A 52 34.52 0.46 -20.49
N LYS A 53 34.35 1.76 -20.77
CA LYS A 53 35.45 2.73 -20.93
C LYS A 53 35.83 3.41 -19.62
N LEU A 54 35.07 3.16 -18.55
CA LEU A 54 35.29 3.73 -17.22
C LEU A 54 35.88 2.67 -16.30
N THR A 55 36.80 3.07 -15.42
CA THR A 55 37.24 2.20 -14.31
C THR A 55 36.09 2.00 -13.31
N THR A 56 36.15 0.95 -12.50
CA THR A 56 35.13 0.66 -11.48
C THR A 56 34.86 1.86 -10.55
N LYS A 57 35.89 2.67 -10.25
CA LYS A 57 35.77 3.87 -9.39
C LYS A 57 35.15 5.08 -10.09
N GLU A 58 35.17 5.12 -11.42
CA GLU A 58 34.61 6.21 -12.23
C GLU A 58 33.19 5.91 -12.70
N ARG A 59 32.74 4.65 -12.60
CA ARG A 59 31.37 4.29 -12.95
C ARG A 59 30.36 5.04 -12.08
N PRO A 60 29.23 5.48 -12.64
CA PRO A 60 28.19 6.14 -11.87
C PRO A 60 27.60 5.18 -10.83
N ALA A 61 27.13 5.71 -9.70
CA ALA A 61 26.56 4.91 -8.62
C ALA A 61 25.39 4.02 -9.04
N CYS A 62 24.63 4.45 -10.05
CA CYS A 62 23.53 3.67 -10.62
C CYS A 62 23.99 2.34 -11.23
N ALA A 63 25.26 2.17 -11.60
CA ALA A 63 25.82 0.88 -12.02
C ALA A 63 25.74 -0.19 -10.91
N GLY A 64 25.82 0.23 -9.65
CA GLY A 64 25.63 -0.63 -8.48
C GLY A 64 24.17 -1.00 -8.20
N GLU A 65 23.21 -0.24 -8.74
CA GLU A 65 21.76 -0.29 -8.47
C GLU A 65 20.96 -0.76 -9.70
N ASN A 66 21.49 -1.68 -10.52
CA ASN A 66 20.84 -2.15 -11.76
C ASN A 66 20.53 -1.06 -12.80
N GLY A 67 21.22 0.09 -12.79
CA GLY A 67 21.10 1.12 -13.83
C GLY A 67 21.53 0.67 -15.23
N GLY A 68 22.10 -0.54 -15.34
CA GLY A 68 22.62 -1.13 -16.56
C GLY A 68 21.99 -2.46 -16.93
N PHE A 69 20.79 -2.79 -16.45
CA PHE A 69 20.20 -4.12 -16.66
C PHE A 69 20.00 -4.46 -18.15
N MET A 70 19.86 -3.44 -19.02
CA MET A 70 19.79 -3.61 -20.48
C MET A 70 21.17 -3.68 -21.16
N ASN A 71 22.25 -3.96 -20.43
CA ASN A 71 23.56 -4.13 -21.04
C ASN A 71 23.58 -5.30 -22.02
N TYR A 72 23.95 -5.06 -23.28
CA TYR A 72 24.02 -6.12 -24.29
C TYR A 72 25.36 -6.87 -24.30
N LYS A 73 26.33 -6.45 -23.47
CA LYS A 73 27.63 -7.11 -23.30
C LYS A 73 27.79 -7.64 -21.89
N ALA A 74 28.46 -8.78 -21.78
CA ALA A 74 28.94 -9.23 -20.47
C ALA A 74 30.03 -8.29 -19.96
N TYR A 75 30.08 -8.08 -18.64
CA TYR A 75 31.08 -7.23 -18.01
C TYR A 75 31.48 -7.78 -16.64
N GLU A 76 32.70 -7.46 -16.21
CA GLU A 76 33.18 -7.81 -14.87
C GLU A 76 32.73 -6.75 -13.85
N ARG A 77 32.23 -7.21 -12.71
CA ARG A 77 31.94 -6.39 -11.53
C ARG A 77 32.71 -6.95 -10.33
N GLU A 78 33.37 -6.06 -9.61
CA GLU A 78 34.05 -6.38 -8.36
C GLU A 78 33.12 -6.11 -7.18
N PHE A 79 32.99 -7.09 -6.29
CA PHE A 79 32.19 -7.01 -5.07
C PHE A 79 33.13 -6.95 -3.86
N ILE A 80 32.89 -5.97 -2.99
CA ILE A 80 33.63 -5.79 -1.74
C ILE A 80 32.61 -5.88 -0.60
N HIS A 81 32.84 -6.78 0.34
CA HIS A 81 31.91 -6.96 1.46
C HIS A 81 31.86 -5.71 2.35
N ILE A 82 30.65 -5.22 2.67
CA ILE A 82 30.46 -3.95 3.38
C ILE A 82 31.00 -3.93 4.81
N TYR A 83 31.32 -5.10 5.39
CA TYR A 83 31.92 -5.25 6.72
C TYR A 83 33.41 -5.60 6.71
N ALA A 84 34.03 -5.70 5.52
CA ALA A 84 35.45 -6.03 5.38
C ALA A 84 36.39 -4.94 5.92
N TRP A 85 35.88 -3.71 6.13
CA TRP A 85 36.67 -2.60 6.69
C TRP A 85 37.10 -2.81 8.14
N ASN A 86 36.41 -3.67 8.89
CA ASN A 86 36.70 -3.94 10.30
C ASN A 86 37.58 -5.18 10.43
N SER A 87 38.83 -5.02 10.84
CA SER A 87 39.81 -6.10 11.02
C SER A 87 39.40 -7.16 12.04
N ASP A 88 38.53 -6.79 12.99
CA ASP A 88 38.07 -7.69 14.06
C ASP A 88 36.89 -8.56 13.59
N ASN A 89 36.31 -8.28 12.43
CA ASN A 89 35.24 -9.09 11.84
C ASN A 89 35.81 -10.26 11.02
N PRO A 90 35.12 -11.42 10.98
CA PRO A 90 35.47 -12.53 10.09
C PRO A 90 35.47 -12.10 8.62
N HIS A 91 34.64 -11.11 8.29
CA HIS A 91 34.52 -10.49 6.96
C HIS A 91 35.81 -9.82 6.46
N SER A 92 36.76 -9.48 7.34
CA SER A 92 38.07 -8.93 6.91
C SER A 92 38.93 -9.92 6.14
N LYS A 93 38.61 -11.22 6.21
CA LYS A 93 39.27 -12.28 5.44
C LYS A 93 38.71 -12.46 4.03
N LEU A 94 37.57 -11.85 3.73
CA LEU A 94 36.94 -11.86 2.41
C LEU A 94 37.70 -10.93 1.47
N LEU A 95 37.99 -11.43 0.28
CA LEU A 95 38.70 -10.72 -0.77
C LEU A 95 37.72 -10.02 -1.72
N PRO A 96 38.12 -8.89 -2.35
CA PRO A 96 37.40 -8.34 -3.49
C PRO A 96 37.18 -9.44 -4.53
N THR A 97 35.91 -9.75 -4.81
CA THR A 97 35.53 -10.88 -5.65
C THR A 97 35.03 -10.39 -6.99
N LYS A 98 35.62 -10.90 -8.08
CA LYS A 98 35.28 -10.50 -9.44
C LYS A 98 34.26 -11.47 -10.02
N VAL A 99 33.08 -10.95 -10.37
CA VAL A 99 31.99 -11.73 -10.96
C VAL A 99 31.71 -11.23 -12.36
N MET A 100 31.61 -12.16 -13.30
CA MET A 100 31.18 -11.89 -14.67
C MET A 100 29.65 -11.78 -14.72
N ILE A 101 29.16 -10.58 -15.01
CA ILE A 101 27.74 -10.30 -15.23
C ILE A 101 27.43 -10.53 -16.71
N PRO A 102 26.55 -11.48 -17.08
CA PRO A 102 26.17 -11.70 -18.46
C PRO A 102 25.41 -10.51 -19.07
N ALA A 103 25.29 -10.50 -20.40
CA ALA A 103 24.38 -9.57 -21.07
C ALA A 103 22.93 -9.75 -20.57
N TYR A 104 22.17 -8.66 -20.54
CA TYR A 104 20.76 -8.61 -20.15
C TYR A 104 20.51 -9.27 -18.80
N SER A 105 21.20 -8.77 -17.78
CA SER A 105 21.18 -9.34 -16.43
C SER A 105 20.99 -8.26 -15.37
N ALA A 106 20.37 -8.65 -14.27
CA ALA A 106 20.20 -7.82 -13.09
C ALA A 106 20.61 -8.59 -11.83
N LEU A 107 20.84 -7.82 -10.78
CA LEU A 107 21.27 -8.29 -9.47
C LEU A 107 20.19 -7.94 -8.45
N GLY A 108 19.53 -8.95 -7.90
CA GLY A 108 18.48 -8.77 -6.91
C GLY A 108 18.98 -9.02 -5.49
N ILE A 109 18.81 -8.05 -4.60
CA ILE A 109 19.06 -8.24 -3.16
C ILE A 109 17.71 -8.45 -2.46
N PRO A 110 17.41 -9.65 -1.91
CA PRO A 110 16.18 -9.95 -1.18
C PRO A 110 16.20 -9.32 0.23
N PHE A 111 16.34 -7.99 0.29
CA PHE A 111 16.60 -7.22 1.52
C PHE A 111 15.65 -7.55 2.66
N ARG A 112 14.34 -7.64 2.37
CA ARG A 112 13.30 -7.94 3.38
C ARG A 112 13.67 -9.20 4.18
N TYR A 113 14.11 -10.23 3.47
CA TYR A 113 14.39 -11.56 4.02
C TYR A 113 15.78 -11.66 4.68
N LEU A 114 16.68 -10.72 4.38
CA LEU A 114 18.02 -10.62 4.99
C LEU A 114 18.04 -9.66 6.20
N ASN A 115 16.91 -9.04 6.53
CA ASN A 115 16.77 -8.13 7.64
C ASN A 115 16.42 -8.87 8.95
N MET A 116 17.01 -8.45 10.07
CA MET A 116 16.76 -9.01 11.40
C MET A 116 15.29 -8.98 11.81
N ASP A 117 14.55 -7.93 11.43
CA ASP A 117 13.13 -7.75 11.77
C ASP A 117 12.26 -8.87 11.17
N ALA A 118 12.65 -9.43 10.03
CA ALA A 118 11.91 -10.50 9.34
C ALA A 118 12.24 -11.91 9.86
N GLN A 119 13.32 -12.07 10.65
CA GLN A 119 13.83 -13.42 10.98
C GLN A 119 12.91 -14.20 11.91
N LYS A 120 12.15 -13.51 12.76
CA LYS A 120 11.17 -14.14 13.64
C LYS A 120 10.10 -14.87 12.82
N ASP A 121 9.52 -14.21 11.84
CA ASP A 121 8.45 -14.79 11.03
C ASP A 121 9.01 -15.80 10.03
N LEU A 122 10.15 -15.51 9.41
CA LEU A 122 10.83 -16.49 8.55
C LEU A 122 11.19 -17.78 9.29
N SER A 123 11.58 -17.73 10.56
CA SER A 123 11.89 -18.95 11.32
C SER A 123 10.63 -19.74 11.71
N LYS A 124 9.45 -19.09 11.76
CA LYS A 124 8.17 -19.80 11.89
C LYS A 124 7.79 -20.47 10.57
N GLU A 125 8.00 -19.76 9.46
CA GLU A 125 7.66 -20.26 8.12
C GLU A 125 8.61 -21.35 7.64
N HIS A 126 9.88 -21.21 8.00
CA HIS A 126 10.99 -22.11 7.68
C HIS A 126 11.74 -22.54 8.94
N PRO A 127 11.15 -23.43 9.77
CA PRO A 127 11.79 -23.94 10.98
C PRO A 127 13.10 -24.71 10.71
N GLU A 128 13.31 -25.16 9.47
CA GLU A 128 14.52 -25.80 9.01
C GLU A 128 15.71 -24.85 8.85
N PHE A 129 15.47 -23.54 8.77
CA PHE A 129 16.55 -22.56 8.67
C PHE A 129 17.28 -22.42 10.00
N ARG A 130 18.60 -22.24 9.91
CA ARG A 130 19.46 -22.05 11.09
C ARG A 130 19.17 -20.71 11.78
N PRO A 131 19.49 -20.54 13.08
CA PRO A 131 19.24 -19.30 13.79
C PRO A 131 19.97 -18.11 13.16
N ALA A 132 19.32 -16.94 13.16
CA ALA A 132 19.93 -15.68 12.75
C ALA A 132 20.73 -15.06 13.89
N GLU A 133 21.91 -14.55 13.59
CA GLU A 133 22.74 -13.80 14.53
C GLU A 133 22.80 -12.32 14.17
N SER A 134 22.80 -11.45 15.18
CA SER A 134 23.00 -10.02 15.01
C SER A 134 24.49 -9.67 14.97
N ALA A 135 24.84 -8.65 14.20
CA ALA A 135 26.21 -8.16 14.16
C ALA A 135 26.64 -7.59 15.53
N PRO A 136 27.94 -7.64 15.89
CA PRO A 136 28.46 -7.02 17.12
C PRO A 136 28.49 -5.48 17.08
N PHE A 137 27.91 -4.88 16.03
CA PHE A 137 27.79 -3.44 15.81
C PHE A 137 26.39 -3.13 15.26
N GLY A 138 25.99 -1.86 15.26
CA GLY A 138 24.66 -1.44 14.81
C GLY A 138 24.40 -1.78 13.34
N SER A 139 23.70 -2.88 13.09
CA SER A 139 23.25 -3.32 11.77
C SER A 139 21.90 -4.02 11.88
N ALA A 140 21.04 -3.78 10.90
CA ALA A 140 19.75 -4.47 10.76
C ALA A 140 19.84 -5.76 9.92
N TRP A 141 21.02 -6.14 9.43
CA TRP A 141 21.21 -7.31 8.57
C TRP A 141 21.57 -8.55 9.39
N VAL A 142 21.14 -9.72 8.90
CA VAL A 142 21.64 -11.03 9.38
C VAL A 142 23.16 -11.09 9.23
N TYR A 143 23.84 -11.56 10.27
CA TYR A 143 25.31 -11.52 10.35
C TYR A 143 26.01 -12.85 10.06
N ASN A 144 25.43 -13.99 10.42
CA ASN A 144 26.07 -15.30 10.28
C ASN A 144 25.85 -15.92 8.88
N PRO A 145 26.88 -16.56 8.29
CA PRO A 145 26.83 -17.05 6.91
C PRO A 145 25.80 -18.17 6.73
N GLU A 146 25.59 -19.02 7.72
CA GLU A 146 24.66 -20.14 7.68
C GLU A 146 23.24 -19.69 7.36
N ARG A 147 22.73 -18.70 8.10
CA ARG A 147 21.40 -18.16 7.89
C ARG A 147 21.31 -17.38 6.58
N LEU A 148 22.35 -16.64 6.20
CA LEU A 148 22.40 -15.98 4.89
C LEU A 148 22.26 -17.00 3.74
N TYR A 149 22.97 -18.13 3.81
CA TYR A 149 22.84 -19.20 2.82
C TYR A 149 21.43 -19.80 2.80
N ASP A 150 20.83 -20.05 3.96
CA ASP A 150 19.49 -20.64 4.04
C ASP A 150 18.47 -19.74 3.31
N VAL A 151 18.47 -18.45 3.64
CA VAL A 151 17.57 -17.46 3.02
C VAL A 151 17.86 -17.29 1.53
N LEU A 152 19.13 -17.11 1.13
CA LEU A 152 19.48 -16.86 -0.27
C LEU A 152 19.25 -18.08 -1.17
N LYS A 153 19.54 -19.29 -0.69
CA LYS A 153 19.28 -20.52 -1.45
C LYS A 153 17.80 -20.78 -1.59
N TRP A 154 17.02 -20.58 -0.53
CA TRP A 154 15.56 -20.63 -0.61
C TRP A 154 15.03 -19.60 -1.62
N PHE A 155 15.40 -18.33 -1.47
CA PHE A 155 14.92 -17.27 -2.34
C PHE A 155 15.26 -17.56 -3.80
N SER A 156 16.50 -17.97 -4.07
CA SER A 156 16.96 -18.34 -5.41
C SER A 156 16.21 -19.56 -5.95
N SER A 157 15.93 -20.57 -5.12
CA SER A 157 15.25 -21.80 -5.57
C SER A 157 13.82 -21.58 -6.06
N GLU A 158 13.16 -20.51 -5.61
CA GLU A 158 11.82 -20.15 -6.05
C GLU A 158 11.80 -19.44 -7.41
N ILE A 159 12.96 -18.98 -7.91
CA ILE A 159 13.11 -18.29 -9.20
C ILE A 159 13.52 -19.29 -10.28
N THR A 160 12.64 -19.48 -11.25
CA THR A 160 12.81 -20.46 -12.34
C THR A 160 12.72 -19.76 -13.70
N GLU A 161 12.93 -20.49 -14.80
CA GLU A 161 12.72 -19.98 -16.16
C GLU A 161 11.23 -19.71 -16.49
N GLU A 162 10.31 -20.17 -15.65
CA GLU A 162 8.88 -19.85 -15.73
C GLU A 162 8.53 -18.53 -15.02
N SER A 163 9.45 -18.00 -14.20
CA SER A 163 9.29 -16.75 -13.47
C SER A 163 9.37 -15.54 -14.41
N ILE A 164 8.78 -14.43 -13.96
CA ILE A 164 8.79 -13.13 -14.65
C ILE A 164 9.50 -12.16 -13.72
N CYS A 165 10.42 -11.36 -14.25
CA CYS A 165 10.99 -10.22 -13.54
C CYS A 165 10.27 -8.93 -13.93
N VAL A 166 9.91 -8.14 -12.93
CA VAL A 166 9.32 -6.80 -13.07
C VAL A 166 10.32 -5.76 -12.60
N PHE A 167 10.75 -4.88 -13.50
CA PHE A 167 11.66 -3.78 -13.19
C PHE A 167 10.86 -2.53 -12.85
N TYR A 168 11.22 -1.85 -11.78
CA TYR A 168 10.47 -0.70 -11.32
C TYR A 168 11.35 0.37 -10.65
N CYS A 169 10.93 1.62 -10.75
CA CYS A 169 11.48 2.74 -10.00
C CYS A 169 10.72 2.88 -8.68
N LYS A 170 11.43 2.78 -7.54
CA LYS A 170 10.82 2.85 -6.21
C LYS A 170 10.30 4.25 -5.86
N LYS A 171 11.08 5.28 -6.19
CA LYS A 171 10.78 6.70 -6.00
C LYS A 171 11.57 7.49 -7.03
N GLY A 172 11.01 8.62 -7.46
CA GLY A 172 11.67 9.52 -8.40
C GLY A 172 11.57 9.03 -9.84
N ASN A 173 10.65 9.63 -10.58
CA ASN A 173 10.49 9.44 -12.01
C ASN A 173 9.93 10.74 -12.64
N PRO A 174 10.11 10.98 -13.94
CA PRO A 174 9.63 12.19 -14.63
C PRO A 174 8.16 12.16 -15.09
N ILE A 175 7.43 11.09 -14.81
CA ILE A 175 6.05 10.88 -15.28
C ILE A 175 5.04 11.25 -14.21
N ASP A 176 5.36 10.93 -12.96
CA ASP A 176 4.50 11.08 -11.80
C ASP A 176 5.21 11.92 -10.73
N ASP A 177 4.66 13.11 -10.49
CA ASP A 177 5.16 14.08 -9.52
C ASP A 177 5.02 13.59 -8.06
N GLU A 178 4.08 12.68 -7.78
CA GLU A 178 3.92 12.06 -6.47
C GLU A 178 5.04 11.06 -6.16
N GLY A 179 5.78 10.65 -7.19
CA GLY A 179 6.90 9.73 -7.08
C GLY A 179 6.48 8.34 -6.61
N LEU A 180 5.26 7.90 -7.00
CA LEU A 180 4.78 6.55 -6.74
C LEU A 180 5.70 5.52 -7.40
N ARG A 181 5.56 4.26 -6.98
CA ARG A 181 6.32 3.18 -7.59
C ARG A 181 5.84 2.99 -9.01
N MET A 182 6.77 2.98 -9.95
CA MET A 182 6.47 2.92 -11.37
C MET A 182 7.22 1.74 -12.00
N ILE A 183 6.46 0.81 -12.57
CA ILE A 183 7.01 -0.31 -13.36
C ILE A 183 7.53 0.26 -14.67
N VAL A 184 8.79 -0.02 -15.00
CA VAL A 184 9.43 0.44 -16.24
C VAL A 184 9.47 -0.65 -17.31
N GLY A 185 9.37 -1.92 -16.92
CA GLY A 185 9.41 -3.04 -17.86
C GLY A 185 9.32 -4.38 -17.17
N MET A 186 9.11 -5.43 -17.94
CA MET A 186 9.02 -6.80 -17.45
C MET A 186 9.38 -7.83 -18.53
N GLY A 187 9.82 -9.02 -18.12
CA GLY A 187 10.15 -10.10 -19.04
C GLY A 187 10.39 -11.44 -18.34
N ASP A 188 10.51 -12.50 -19.13
CA ASP A 188 10.83 -13.84 -18.62
C ASP A 188 12.24 -13.86 -17.99
N ILE A 189 12.38 -14.63 -16.91
CA ILE A 189 13.68 -15.07 -16.43
C ILE A 189 14.24 -16.09 -17.44
N VAL A 190 15.46 -15.84 -17.91
CA VAL A 190 16.18 -16.75 -18.82
C VAL A 190 17.12 -17.68 -18.06
N LYS A 191 17.74 -17.17 -17.00
CA LYS A 191 18.67 -17.94 -16.17
C LYS A 191 18.76 -17.34 -14.79
N ASN A 192 18.69 -18.18 -13.77
CA ASN A 192 19.08 -17.87 -12.41
C ASN A 192 20.50 -18.42 -12.17
N CYS A 193 21.42 -17.57 -11.72
CA CYS A 193 22.82 -17.94 -11.51
C CYS A 193 23.11 -18.47 -10.10
N GLY A 194 22.10 -18.58 -9.23
CA GLY A 194 22.25 -19.10 -7.88
C GLY A 194 22.99 -18.16 -6.95
N VAL A 195 23.30 -18.68 -5.76
CA VAL A 195 24.09 -17.98 -4.74
C VAL A 195 25.57 -18.12 -5.07
N GLN A 196 26.29 -17.01 -5.04
CA GLN A 196 27.75 -16.97 -5.24
C GLN A 196 28.45 -16.68 -3.93
N ASP A 197 29.70 -17.08 -3.83
CA ASP A 197 30.52 -16.90 -2.63
C ASP A 197 31.57 -15.83 -2.84
N TYR A 198 31.94 -15.14 -1.77
CA TYR A 198 33.14 -14.31 -1.77
C TYR A 198 34.40 -15.19 -1.84
N GLU A 199 35.41 -14.73 -2.56
CA GLU A 199 36.77 -15.23 -2.40
C GLU A 199 37.26 -14.90 -0.97
N THR A 200 38.09 -15.77 -0.39
CA THR A 200 38.49 -15.69 1.02
C THR A 200 39.93 -16.17 1.21
N THR A 201 40.59 -15.65 2.24
CA THR A 201 41.90 -16.15 2.72
C THR A 201 41.79 -17.14 3.88
N ALA A 202 40.57 -17.41 4.36
CA ALA A 202 40.29 -18.34 5.44
C ALA A 202 39.70 -19.66 4.92
N ASP A 203 39.44 -20.60 5.82
CA ASP A 203 38.74 -21.87 5.56
C ASP A 203 37.20 -21.73 5.52
N TYR A 204 36.69 -20.52 5.73
CA TYR A 204 35.28 -20.16 5.65
C TYR A 204 35.04 -19.01 4.66
N THR A 205 33.81 -18.90 4.16
CA THR A 205 33.37 -17.79 3.30
C THR A 205 31.94 -17.35 3.63
N TYR A 206 31.49 -16.31 2.94
CA TYR A 206 30.16 -15.74 3.00
C TYR A 206 29.54 -15.68 1.60
N PRO A 207 28.21 -15.79 1.49
CA PRO A 207 27.54 -15.57 0.21
C PRO A 207 27.53 -14.08 -0.14
N LEU A 208 27.57 -13.79 -1.45
CA LEU A 208 27.12 -12.51 -1.98
C LEU A 208 25.62 -12.36 -1.66
N TRP A 209 25.21 -11.14 -1.33
CA TRP A 209 23.80 -10.86 -1.02
C TRP A 209 22.95 -10.73 -2.29
N GLU A 210 23.61 -10.44 -3.41
CA GLU A 210 23.01 -10.34 -4.73
C GLU A 210 22.77 -11.71 -5.36
N ILE A 211 21.54 -11.96 -5.79
CA ILE A 211 21.20 -13.08 -6.68
C ILE A 211 21.18 -12.54 -8.10
N MET A 212 22.01 -13.13 -8.95
CA MET A 212 22.13 -12.74 -10.35
C MET A 212 21.18 -13.55 -11.23
N PHE A 213 20.48 -12.87 -12.13
CA PHE A 213 19.65 -13.51 -13.14
C PHE A 213 19.70 -12.75 -14.46
N SER A 214 19.58 -13.48 -15.57
CA SER A 214 19.43 -12.91 -16.91
C SER A 214 17.96 -12.91 -17.33
N HIS A 215 17.54 -11.91 -18.09
CA HIS A 215 16.18 -11.74 -18.57
C HIS A 215 16.07 -11.71 -20.10
N SER A 216 14.86 -11.89 -20.61
CA SER A 216 14.56 -12.01 -22.04
C SER A 216 14.25 -10.69 -22.75
N ILE A 217 14.20 -9.56 -22.04
CA ILE A 217 13.92 -8.25 -22.64
C ILE A 217 15.00 -7.87 -23.68
N ARG A 218 14.59 -7.51 -24.90
CA ARG A 218 15.46 -7.06 -26.00
C ARG A 218 14.95 -5.75 -26.62
N PRO A 219 15.85 -4.92 -27.18
CA PRO A 219 15.44 -3.71 -27.92
C PRO A 219 14.55 -4.02 -29.14
N ASP A 220 14.82 -5.12 -29.85
CA ASP A 220 13.91 -5.61 -30.88
C ASP A 220 12.75 -6.37 -30.24
N LEU A 221 11.56 -5.75 -30.27
CA LEU A 221 10.34 -6.34 -29.73
C LEU A 221 9.90 -7.63 -30.45
N LYS A 222 10.43 -7.95 -31.63
CA LYS A 222 10.13 -9.24 -32.30
C LYS A 222 10.93 -10.40 -31.71
N GLU A 223 12.13 -10.12 -31.18
CA GLU A 223 13.00 -11.12 -30.54
C GLU A 223 12.83 -11.14 -29.00
N SER A 224 12.10 -10.17 -28.46
CA SER A 224 11.91 -10.00 -27.02
C SER A 224 10.74 -10.81 -26.47
N ARG A 225 10.94 -11.45 -25.32
CA ARG A 225 9.85 -12.01 -24.47
C ARG A 225 9.66 -11.12 -23.26
N GLY A 226 9.05 -9.95 -23.46
CA GLY A 226 9.01 -8.87 -22.49
C GLY A 226 9.34 -7.52 -23.12
N PHE A 227 9.25 -6.45 -22.36
CA PHE A 227 9.38 -5.09 -22.88
C PHE A 227 9.86 -4.10 -21.81
N ILE A 228 10.32 -2.95 -22.28
CA ILE A 228 10.41 -1.71 -21.51
C ILE A 228 9.33 -0.78 -22.05
N LEU A 229 8.60 -0.12 -21.17
CA LEU A 229 7.59 0.84 -21.57
C LEU A 229 8.25 2.06 -22.22
N PRO A 230 7.65 2.63 -23.28
CA PRO A 230 8.28 3.66 -24.11
C PRO A 230 8.21 5.05 -23.45
N TYR A 231 8.43 5.11 -22.14
CA TYR A 231 8.39 6.33 -21.35
C TYR A 231 9.39 7.36 -21.85
N LYS A 232 10.62 6.91 -22.18
CA LYS A 232 11.66 7.79 -22.70
C LYS A 232 11.22 8.42 -24.01
N GLU A 233 10.73 7.62 -24.95
CA GLU A 233 10.27 8.05 -26.25
C GLU A 233 9.14 9.07 -26.11
N TYR A 234 8.16 8.82 -25.22
CA TYR A 234 7.07 9.77 -24.97
C TYR A 234 7.57 11.08 -24.35
N LEU A 235 8.54 11.02 -23.43
CA LEU A 235 9.13 12.20 -22.81
C LEU A 235 9.97 13.03 -23.79
N GLU A 236 10.57 12.42 -24.80
CA GLU A 236 11.37 13.11 -25.83
C GLU A 236 10.51 13.75 -26.93
N LEU A 237 9.26 13.30 -27.14
CA LEU A 237 8.35 13.87 -28.14
C LEU A 237 7.80 15.24 -27.72
N ASP A 238 7.64 16.12 -28.72
CA ASP A 238 7.03 17.44 -28.57
C ASP A 238 5.50 17.37 -28.39
N GLU A 239 4.93 18.30 -27.62
CA GLU A 239 3.48 18.40 -27.34
C GLU A 239 2.61 18.40 -28.62
N ASN A 240 3.08 19.05 -29.68
CA ASN A 240 2.35 19.16 -30.95
C ASN A 240 2.04 17.79 -31.60
N ILE A 241 2.89 16.79 -31.36
CA ILE A 241 2.70 15.43 -31.89
C ILE A 241 1.50 14.76 -31.22
N PHE A 242 1.35 14.96 -29.91
CA PHE A 242 0.20 14.46 -29.13
C PHE A 242 -1.08 15.18 -29.53
N GLN A 243 -1.04 16.50 -29.67
CA GLN A 243 -2.20 17.29 -30.10
C GLN A 243 -2.75 16.85 -31.46
N GLY A 244 -1.87 16.45 -32.39
CA GLY A 244 -2.25 15.86 -33.68
C GLY A 244 -3.03 14.54 -33.56
N LYS A 245 -3.01 13.89 -32.40
CA LYS A 245 -3.77 12.68 -32.05
C LYS A 245 -5.00 12.97 -31.19
N GLY A 246 -5.24 14.23 -30.82
CA GLY A 246 -6.36 14.63 -29.97
C GLY A 246 -6.17 14.36 -28.48
N LEU A 247 -4.92 14.24 -28.02
CA LEU A 247 -4.57 14.04 -26.61
C LEU A 247 -3.41 14.97 -26.20
N SER A 248 -3.30 15.30 -24.92
CA SER A 248 -2.10 15.99 -24.39
C SER A 248 -1.00 14.99 -24.04
N LYS A 249 0.25 15.46 -23.94
CA LYS A 249 1.37 14.60 -23.50
C LYS A 249 1.14 13.98 -22.12
N ILE A 250 0.56 14.76 -21.21
CA ILE A 250 0.22 14.30 -19.85
C ILE A 250 -0.80 13.18 -19.90
N GLN A 251 -1.86 13.33 -20.70
CA GLN A 251 -2.86 12.28 -20.89
C GLN A 251 -2.24 11.01 -21.50
N ALA A 252 -1.41 11.16 -22.52
CA ALA A 252 -0.73 10.03 -23.15
C ALA A 252 0.12 9.24 -22.16
N LEU A 253 0.88 9.96 -21.32
CA LEU A 253 1.74 9.38 -20.29
C LEU A 253 0.92 8.70 -19.20
N ASP A 254 -0.20 9.30 -18.76
CA ASP A 254 -1.10 8.69 -17.79
C ASP A 254 -1.76 7.40 -18.30
N GLU A 255 -2.09 7.34 -19.59
CA GLU A 255 -2.66 6.14 -20.21
C GLU A 255 -1.67 4.97 -20.31
N ILE A 256 -0.36 5.25 -20.43
CA ILE A 256 0.66 4.21 -20.54
C ILE A 256 1.39 3.92 -19.22
N LYS A 257 1.24 4.77 -18.19
CA LYS A 257 1.95 4.58 -16.92
C LYS A 257 1.47 3.30 -16.22
N LEU A 258 2.40 2.59 -15.60
CA LEU A 258 2.14 1.45 -14.73
C LEU A 258 2.63 1.80 -13.33
N SER A 259 1.80 2.54 -12.60
CA SER A 259 2.05 3.00 -11.25
C SER A 259 1.01 2.44 -10.27
N LEU A 260 1.26 2.63 -8.97
CA LEU A 260 0.45 2.00 -7.93
C LEU A 260 -1.04 2.37 -7.93
N ASP A 261 -1.38 3.56 -8.44
CA ASP A 261 -2.76 4.04 -8.63
C ASP A 261 -3.56 3.23 -9.65
N LYS A 262 -2.88 2.42 -10.49
CA LYS A 262 -3.54 1.54 -11.47
C LYS A 262 -3.87 0.15 -10.90
N PHE A 263 -3.71 -0.07 -9.59
CA PHE A 263 -4.00 -1.34 -8.93
C PHE A 263 -4.91 -1.15 -7.72
N ASP A 264 -6.08 -1.82 -7.72
CA ASP A 264 -7.02 -1.83 -6.59
C ASP A 264 -6.39 -2.45 -5.32
N SER A 265 -5.52 -3.47 -5.46
CA SER A 265 -4.74 -4.05 -4.36
C SER A 265 -3.44 -3.28 -4.09
N SER A 266 -3.53 -1.96 -3.97
CA SER A 266 -2.36 -1.08 -3.92
C SER A 266 -1.40 -1.45 -2.79
N GLY A 267 -1.88 -1.84 -1.59
CA GLY A 267 -1.04 -2.16 -0.44
C GLY A 267 -0.15 -3.41 -0.62
N LYS A 268 -0.68 -4.49 -1.19
CA LYS A 268 0.12 -5.71 -1.41
C LYS A 268 1.18 -5.52 -2.49
N ILE A 269 0.78 -4.98 -3.64
CA ILE A 269 1.73 -4.68 -4.74
C ILE A 269 2.71 -3.60 -4.29
N PHE A 270 2.29 -2.66 -3.44
CA PHE A 270 3.17 -1.70 -2.77
C PHE A 270 4.29 -2.46 -2.04
N ASP A 271 3.96 -3.39 -1.15
CA ASP A 271 4.96 -4.19 -0.44
C ASP A 271 5.88 -4.95 -1.40
N GLU A 272 5.32 -5.69 -2.36
CA GLU A 272 6.09 -6.50 -3.33
C GLU A 272 7.00 -5.64 -4.23
N LEU A 273 6.71 -4.36 -4.41
CA LEU A 273 7.57 -3.38 -5.10
C LEU A 273 8.39 -2.52 -4.12
N SER A 274 8.73 -2.96 -2.90
CA SER A 274 9.39 -2.09 -1.90
C SER A 274 10.93 -2.14 -1.85
N TYR A 275 11.55 -3.24 -2.27
CA TYR A 275 12.96 -3.54 -1.94
C TYR A 275 13.87 -3.69 -3.17
N GLY A 276 15.17 -3.95 -2.96
CA GLY A 276 16.10 -4.15 -4.09
C GLY A 276 15.64 -5.28 -5.02
N CYS A 277 15.16 -6.36 -4.41
CA CYS A 277 14.41 -7.42 -5.05
C CYS A 277 13.44 -8.03 -4.03
N ASP A 278 12.27 -8.44 -4.48
CA ASP A 278 11.28 -9.13 -3.67
C ASP A 278 10.49 -10.13 -4.52
N PHE A 279 9.73 -11.00 -3.86
CA PHE A 279 8.77 -11.85 -4.55
C PHE A 279 7.54 -11.06 -4.97
N ILE A 280 6.95 -11.48 -6.09
CA ILE A 280 5.62 -11.10 -6.53
C ILE A 280 4.77 -12.37 -6.56
N SER A 281 3.64 -12.34 -5.86
CA SER A 281 2.65 -13.43 -5.88
C SER A 281 2.06 -13.64 -7.28
N ASN A 282 1.54 -14.84 -7.55
CA ASN A 282 0.90 -15.11 -8.83
C ASN A 282 -0.34 -14.23 -9.05
N HIS A 283 -1.10 -13.90 -8.00
CA HIS A 283 -2.25 -12.99 -8.12
C HIS A 283 -1.81 -11.56 -8.45
N SER A 284 -0.83 -11.01 -7.72
CA SER A 284 -0.28 -9.69 -8.05
C SER A 284 0.30 -9.66 -9.46
N MET A 285 0.93 -10.73 -9.91
CA MET A 285 1.46 -10.83 -11.27
C MET A 285 0.34 -10.81 -12.33
N LEU A 286 -0.82 -11.42 -12.07
CA LEU A 286 -1.99 -11.29 -12.97
C LEU A 286 -2.44 -9.84 -13.08
N LEU A 287 -2.58 -9.14 -11.95
CA LEU A 287 -2.99 -7.73 -11.93
C LEU A 287 -1.98 -6.85 -12.68
N ILE A 288 -0.68 -7.09 -12.49
CA ILE A 288 0.41 -6.40 -13.20
C ILE A 288 0.35 -6.66 -14.70
N LEU A 289 0.13 -7.90 -15.13
CA LEU A 289 0.02 -8.26 -16.56
C LEU A 289 -1.26 -7.68 -17.20
N GLU A 290 -2.36 -7.62 -16.46
CA GLU A 290 -3.61 -6.98 -16.89
C GLU A 290 -3.47 -5.47 -17.07
N ALA A 291 -2.85 -4.78 -16.10
CA ALA A 291 -2.52 -3.37 -16.23
C ALA A 291 -1.53 -3.13 -17.39
N ALA A 292 -0.51 -3.98 -17.52
CA ALA A 292 0.43 -3.91 -18.63
C ALA A 292 -0.25 -4.07 -19.99
N ARG A 293 -1.22 -4.98 -20.11
CA ARG A 293 -2.01 -5.15 -21.35
C ARG A 293 -2.69 -3.85 -21.76
N ARG A 294 -3.38 -3.20 -20.81
CA ARG A 294 -4.06 -1.90 -21.02
C ARG A 294 -3.07 -0.82 -21.46
N SER A 295 -1.92 -0.73 -20.79
CA SER A 295 -0.85 0.20 -21.14
C SER A 295 -0.33 -0.04 -22.58
N LEU A 296 -0.12 -1.30 -22.98
CA LEU A 296 0.33 -1.64 -24.33
C LEU A 296 -0.75 -1.38 -25.40
N GLU A 297 -2.01 -1.63 -25.08
CA GLU A 297 -3.15 -1.25 -25.94
C GLU A 297 -3.19 0.27 -26.16
N ALA A 298 -2.91 1.07 -25.12
CA ALA A 298 -2.76 2.53 -25.24
C ALA A 298 -1.56 2.93 -26.10
N VAL A 299 -0.39 2.30 -25.90
CA VAL A 299 0.81 2.55 -26.73
C VAL A 299 0.51 2.30 -28.22
N ILE A 300 -0.16 1.21 -28.55
CA ILE A 300 -0.56 0.87 -29.94
C ILE A 300 -1.55 1.89 -30.49
N ARG A 301 -2.56 2.27 -29.70
CA ARG A 301 -3.59 3.25 -30.08
C ARG A 301 -2.99 4.63 -30.36
N HIS A 302 -2.03 5.08 -29.55
CA HIS A 302 -1.31 6.32 -29.79
C HIS A 302 -0.45 6.24 -31.07
N GLY A 303 0.28 5.14 -31.24
CA GLY A 303 1.15 4.90 -32.40
C GLY A 303 2.34 5.86 -32.44
N LEU A 304 2.93 6.17 -31.28
CA LEU A 304 3.96 7.21 -31.12
C LEU A 304 5.39 6.67 -30.92
N ALA A 305 5.54 5.42 -30.47
CA ALA A 305 6.83 4.82 -30.17
C ALA A 305 6.84 3.34 -30.56
N GLY A 306 7.97 2.84 -31.07
CA GLY A 306 8.13 1.46 -31.53
C GLY A 306 7.26 1.10 -32.74
N SER A 307 7.37 -0.14 -33.20
CA SER A 307 6.52 -0.66 -34.29
C SER A 307 5.23 -1.26 -33.72
N ILE A 308 4.10 -1.01 -34.40
CA ILE A 308 2.80 -1.61 -34.01
C ILE A 308 2.90 -3.13 -33.97
N GLU A 309 3.54 -3.75 -34.97
CA GLU A 309 3.76 -5.19 -35.03
C GLU A 309 4.57 -5.70 -33.82
N GLY A 310 5.61 -4.96 -33.40
CA GLY A 310 6.40 -5.27 -32.23
C GLY A 310 5.59 -5.26 -30.93
N TRP A 311 4.77 -4.22 -30.72
CA TRP A 311 3.88 -4.17 -29.56
C TRP A 311 2.79 -5.25 -29.58
N GLN A 312 2.29 -5.63 -30.76
CA GLN A 312 1.39 -6.77 -30.90
C GLN A 312 2.06 -8.10 -30.53
N CYS A 313 3.37 -8.27 -30.77
CA CYS A 313 4.11 -9.42 -30.24
C CYS A 313 4.11 -9.43 -28.71
N GLN A 314 4.29 -8.26 -28.08
CA GLN A 314 4.30 -8.14 -26.63
C GLN A 314 2.91 -8.35 -26.00
N LEU A 315 1.83 -7.92 -26.65
CA LEU A 315 0.47 -8.27 -26.22
C LEU A 315 0.23 -9.79 -26.24
N ARG A 316 0.66 -10.49 -27.30
CA ARG A 316 0.58 -11.96 -27.35
C ARG A 316 1.42 -12.62 -26.26
N TRP A 317 2.58 -12.06 -25.94
CA TRP A 317 3.41 -12.52 -24.81
C TRP A 317 2.69 -12.33 -23.47
N ILE A 318 2.07 -11.16 -23.24
CA ILE A 318 1.26 -10.90 -22.04
C ILE A 318 0.11 -11.91 -21.93
N ASP A 319 -0.66 -12.14 -23.00
CA ASP A 319 -1.78 -13.08 -22.98
C ASP A 319 -1.32 -14.51 -22.65
N ALA A 320 -0.23 -14.97 -23.26
CA ALA A 320 0.36 -16.28 -22.96
C ALA A 320 0.84 -16.37 -21.51
N ARG A 321 1.39 -15.28 -20.95
CA ARG A 321 1.84 -15.23 -19.56
C ARG A 321 0.69 -15.18 -18.57
N ILE A 322 -0.41 -14.49 -18.87
CA ILE A 322 -1.63 -14.55 -18.06
C ILE A 322 -2.14 -15.98 -17.97
N GLU A 323 -2.27 -16.68 -19.10
CA GLU A 323 -2.71 -18.07 -19.10
C GLU A 323 -1.76 -18.96 -18.29
N HIS A 324 -0.46 -18.76 -18.45
CA HIS A 324 0.55 -19.49 -17.68
C HIS A 324 0.45 -19.23 -16.18
N VAL A 325 0.38 -17.97 -15.76
CA VAL A 325 0.27 -17.59 -14.33
C VAL A 325 -1.03 -18.13 -13.72
N LYS A 326 -2.15 -18.09 -14.44
CA LYS A 326 -3.41 -18.70 -14.00
C LYS A 326 -3.27 -20.20 -13.72
N LYS A 327 -2.52 -20.93 -14.55
CA LYS A 327 -2.24 -22.37 -14.32
C LYS A 327 -1.41 -22.62 -13.07
N GLN A 328 -0.58 -21.66 -12.64
CA GLN A 328 0.26 -21.78 -11.45
C GLN A 328 -0.48 -21.41 -10.14
N ILE A 329 -1.58 -20.66 -10.21
CA ILE A 329 -2.40 -20.36 -9.03
C ILE A 329 -3.11 -21.64 -8.59
N THR A 330 -3.07 -21.96 -7.30
CA THR A 330 -3.83 -23.09 -6.75
C THR A 330 -5.27 -22.65 -6.41
N PRO A 331 -6.29 -23.53 -6.51
CA PRO A 331 -7.66 -23.19 -6.06
C PRO A 331 -7.77 -22.83 -4.58
N PHE A 332 -6.77 -23.14 -3.76
CA PHE A 332 -6.77 -22.89 -2.32
C PHE A 332 -5.46 -22.18 -1.89
N PRO A 333 -5.23 -20.93 -2.34
CA PRO A 333 -3.96 -20.23 -2.14
C PRO A 333 -3.60 -19.98 -0.67
N SER A 334 -4.59 -19.95 0.23
CA SER A 334 -4.38 -19.76 1.67
C SER A 334 -4.60 -21.02 2.50
N PHE A 335 -4.42 -22.20 1.90
CA PHE A 335 -4.47 -23.46 2.64
C PHE A 335 -3.49 -23.47 3.83
N ALA A 336 -2.23 -23.12 3.62
CA ALA A 336 -1.24 -23.04 4.70
C ALA A 336 -1.61 -21.99 5.78
N SER A 337 -2.10 -20.82 5.38
CA SER A 337 -2.58 -19.77 6.30
C SER A 337 -3.79 -20.23 7.12
N ALA A 338 -4.68 -21.01 6.51
CA ALA A 338 -5.85 -21.59 7.19
C ALA A 338 -5.44 -22.66 8.22
N LEU A 339 -4.42 -23.47 7.94
CA LEU A 339 -3.85 -24.38 8.94
C LEU A 339 -3.27 -23.59 10.12
N LYS A 340 -2.53 -22.50 9.86
CA LYS A 340 -1.97 -21.65 10.92
C LYS A 340 -3.06 -21.01 11.79
N ALA A 341 -4.16 -20.55 11.19
CA ALA A 341 -5.31 -20.01 11.92
C ALA A 341 -5.96 -21.05 12.87
N LEU A 342 -5.83 -22.34 12.59
CA LEU A 342 -6.23 -23.44 13.48
C LEU A 342 -5.19 -23.80 14.56
N GLY A 343 -4.08 -23.08 14.65
CA GLY A 343 -2.96 -23.39 15.54
C GLY A 343 -2.08 -24.54 15.04
N ILE A 344 -2.04 -24.80 13.73
CA ILE A 344 -1.14 -25.79 13.12
C ILE A 344 0.11 -25.06 12.61
N ASP A 345 1.17 -25.09 13.41
CA ASP A 345 2.39 -24.29 13.19
C ASP A 345 3.07 -24.54 11.83
N TYR A 346 3.07 -25.79 11.36
CA TYR A 346 3.84 -26.21 10.16
C TYR A 346 3.05 -26.09 8.84
N GLY A 347 2.07 -25.20 8.75
CA GLY A 347 1.16 -25.10 7.58
C GLY A 347 1.87 -25.04 6.21
N ASN A 348 2.89 -24.18 6.07
CA ASN A 348 3.65 -24.02 4.81
C ASN A 348 4.44 -25.29 4.44
N LEU A 349 5.07 -25.92 5.42
CA LEU A 349 5.86 -27.13 5.22
C LEU A 349 4.96 -28.33 4.89
N ILE A 350 3.83 -28.45 5.58
CA ILE A 350 2.79 -29.45 5.29
C ILE A 350 2.32 -29.28 3.84
N GLU A 351 1.96 -28.06 3.41
CA GLU A 351 1.55 -27.83 2.02
C GLU A 351 2.64 -28.27 1.04
N SER A 352 3.88 -27.84 1.24
CA SER A 352 5.02 -28.21 0.39
C SER A 352 5.17 -29.73 0.26
N ASP A 353 5.08 -30.46 1.37
CA ASP A 353 5.20 -31.91 1.40
C ASP A 353 4.01 -32.61 0.75
N LEU A 354 2.79 -32.10 0.93
CA LEU A 354 1.61 -32.61 0.23
C LEU A 354 1.75 -32.48 -1.28
N ARG A 355 2.26 -31.35 -1.78
CA ARG A 355 2.54 -31.16 -3.22
C ARG A 355 3.58 -32.16 -3.73
N LYS A 356 4.66 -32.38 -2.98
CA LYS A 356 5.68 -33.40 -3.32
C LYS A 356 5.15 -34.83 -3.27
N LYS A 357 4.09 -35.08 -2.49
CA LYS A 357 3.45 -36.41 -2.33
C LYS A 357 2.21 -36.60 -3.21
N GLY A 358 2.07 -35.80 -4.26
CA GLY A 358 1.08 -36.04 -5.32
C GLY A 358 -0.15 -35.14 -5.29
N CYS A 359 -0.20 -34.13 -4.42
CA CYS A 359 -1.19 -33.07 -4.52
C CYS A 359 -0.82 -32.13 -5.69
N GLY A 360 -1.45 -32.33 -6.85
CA GLY A 360 -1.23 -31.51 -8.03
C GLY A 360 -1.59 -30.04 -7.81
N PRO A 361 -1.13 -29.11 -8.67
CA PRO A 361 -1.36 -27.66 -8.49
C PRO A 361 -2.85 -27.27 -8.39
N LYS A 362 -3.73 -28.03 -9.07
CA LYS A 362 -5.17 -27.82 -9.13
C LYS A 362 -5.98 -28.72 -8.21
N ASP A 363 -5.32 -29.59 -7.46
CA ASP A 363 -5.99 -30.49 -6.53
C ASP A 363 -6.43 -29.74 -5.26
N ASN A 364 -7.42 -30.31 -4.57
CA ASN A 364 -7.83 -29.83 -3.26
C ASN A 364 -6.83 -30.32 -2.18
N PRO A 365 -6.08 -29.42 -1.51
CA PRO A 365 -5.11 -29.79 -0.49
C PRO A 365 -5.77 -30.29 0.80
N TRP A 366 -7.01 -29.89 1.11
CA TRP A 366 -7.72 -30.35 2.31
C TRP A 366 -7.94 -31.87 2.30
N GLY A 367 -8.32 -32.44 1.16
CA GLY A 367 -8.46 -33.90 1.03
C GLY A 367 -7.11 -34.64 1.19
N HIS A 368 -6.01 -34.02 0.78
CA HIS A 368 -4.66 -34.58 0.98
C HIS A 368 -4.20 -34.44 2.44
N PHE A 369 -4.57 -33.35 3.09
CA PHE A 369 -4.33 -33.13 4.50
C PHE A 369 -5.06 -34.16 5.37
N GLU A 370 -6.32 -34.48 5.07
CA GLU A 370 -7.05 -35.54 5.76
C GLU A 370 -6.36 -36.91 5.60
N LYS A 371 -5.89 -37.23 4.38
CA LYS A 371 -5.10 -38.44 4.13
C LYS A 371 -3.79 -38.47 4.91
N LEU A 372 -3.12 -37.33 5.08
CA LEU A 372 -1.94 -37.20 5.92
C LEU A 372 -2.26 -37.46 7.40
N LEU A 373 -3.33 -36.85 7.94
CA LEU A 373 -3.80 -37.07 9.32
C LEU A 373 -4.20 -38.54 9.56
N ASN A 374 -4.73 -39.21 8.54
CA ASN A 374 -5.11 -40.62 8.57
C ASN A 374 -3.95 -41.59 8.29
N LYS A 375 -2.72 -41.09 8.09
CA LYS A 375 -1.51 -41.88 7.78
C LYS A 375 -1.57 -42.65 6.46
N GLU A 376 -2.46 -42.25 5.55
CA GLU A 376 -2.54 -42.76 4.17
C GLU A 376 -1.42 -42.14 3.31
N ILE A 377 -1.08 -40.87 3.57
CA ILE A 377 0.12 -40.22 3.06
C ILE A 377 1.20 -40.26 4.15
N LYS A 378 2.43 -40.61 3.77
CA LYS A 378 3.59 -40.63 4.66
C LYS A 378 4.69 -39.72 4.14
N VAL A 379 5.17 -38.84 5.02
CA VAL A 379 6.31 -37.97 4.77
C VAL A 379 7.41 -38.37 5.75
N ASP A 380 8.44 -39.03 5.21
CA ASP A 380 9.55 -39.51 6.01
C ASP A 380 10.34 -38.33 6.59
N SER A 381 10.70 -38.43 7.87
CA SER A 381 11.52 -37.42 8.58
C SER A 381 10.96 -36.00 8.67
N ALA A 382 9.65 -35.80 8.42
CA ALA A 382 9.02 -34.50 8.59
C ALA A 382 9.02 -34.07 10.08
N VAL A 383 9.43 -32.83 10.35
CA VAL A 383 9.53 -32.26 11.70
C VAL A 383 8.19 -32.21 12.44
N TYR A 384 7.08 -32.15 11.70
CA TYR A 384 5.72 -32.10 12.25
C TYR A 384 5.11 -33.48 12.53
N ASN A 385 5.80 -34.59 12.22
CA ASN A 385 5.25 -35.94 12.37
C ASN A 385 4.82 -36.25 13.81
N SER A 386 5.55 -35.75 14.81
CA SER A 386 5.19 -35.91 16.23
C SER A 386 3.92 -35.16 16.62
N SER A 387 3.58 -34.09 15.89
CA SER A 387 2.43 -33.23 16.15
C SER A 387 1.16 -33.67 15.39
N LEU A 388 1.28 -34.53 14.38
CA LEU A 388 0.16 -35.05 13.60
C LEU A 388 -1.00 -35.61 14.45
N PRO A 389 -0.78 -36.36 15.55
CA PRO A 389 -1.88 -36.81 16.41
C PRO A 389 -2.67 -35.65 17.03
N THR A 390 -1.99 -34.60 17.46
CA THR A 390 -2.62 -33.39 18.02
C THR A 390 -3.38 -32.62 16.95
N TYR A 391 -2.77 -32.43 15.77
CA TYR A 391 -3.43 -31.76 14.65
C TYR A 391 -4.66 -32.51 14.17
N ARG A 392 -4.63 -33.85 14.20
CA ARG A 392 -5.80 -34.68 13.92
C ARG A 392 -6.93 -34.42 14.90
N ILE A 393 -6.65 -34.44 16.21
CA ILE A 393 -7.67 -34.17 17.23
C ILE A 393 -8.25 -32.76 17.07
N SER A 394 -7.38 -31.76 16.80
CA SER A 394 -7.81 -30.38 16.55
C SER A 394 -8.75 -30.29 15.33
N TRP A 395 -8.36 -30.90 14.20
CA TRP A 395 -9.17 -30.93 12.97
C TRP A 395 -10.49 -31.67 13.16
N GLU A 396 -10.46 -32.87 13.75
CA GLU A 396 -11.63 -33.73 14.03
C GLU A 396 -12.59 -33.09 15.05
N GLY A 397 -12.08 -32.24 15.95
CA GLY A 397 -12.88 -31.48 16.91
C GLY A 397 -13.61 -30.27 16.33
N GLN A 398 -13.23 -29.78 15.15
CA GLN A 398 -13.92 -28.66 14.50
C GLN A 398 -15.34 -29.03 14.08
N THR A 399 -16.27 -28.07 14.19
CA THR A 399 -17.64 -28.24 13.67
C THR A 399 -17.64 -28.24 12.14
N SER A 400 -18.72 -28.77 11.54
CA SER A 400 -18.90 -28.75 10.08
C SER A 400 -18.86 -27.33 9.50
N ASN A 401 -19.47 -26.36 10.20
CA ASN A 401 -19.50 -24.96 9.79
C ASN A 401 -18.07 -24.37 9.76
N VAL A 402 -17.27 -24.58 10.81
CA VAL A 402 -15.89 -24.08 10.85
C VAL A 402 -15.03 -24.69 9.74
N ARG A 403 -15.16 -26.00 9.48
CA ARG A 403 -14.44 -26.64 8.36
C ARG A 403 -14.85 -26.06 7.00
N GLU A 404 -16.14 -25.84 6.78
CA GLU A 404 -16.65 -25.25 5.54
C GLU A 404 -16.15 -23.81 5.35
N ARG A 405 -16.13 -23.02 6.43
CA ARG A 405 -15.55 -21.67 6.44
C ARG A 405 -14.06 -21.69 6.12
N LEU A 406 -13.27 -22.55 6.74
CA LEU A 406 -11.84 -22.70 6.46
C LEU A 406 -11.57 -23.05 5.01
N ILE A 407 -12.31 -24.01 4.46
CA ILE A 407 -12.21 -24.41 3.06
C ILE A 407 -12.54 -23.20 2.16
N THR A 408 -13.63 -22.49 2.45
CA THR A 408 -14.08 -21.30 1.70
C THR A 408 -13.06 -20.15 1.77
N LEU A 409 -12.57 -19.81 2.97
CA LEU A 409 -11.58 -18.77 3.20
C LEU A 409 -10.26 -19.08 2.50
N SER A 410 -9.84 -20.35 2.51
CA SER A 410 -8.60 -20.77 1.85
C SER A 410 -8.60 -20.61 0.34
N ARG A 411 -9.77 -20.34 -0.29
CA ARG A 411 -9.91 -20.06 -1.73
C ARG A 411 -9.39 -18.68 -2.14
N PHE A 412 -9.16 -17.80 -1.18
CA PHE A 412 -8.68 -16.43 -1.39
C PHE A 412 -7.29 -16.28 -0.79
N GLU A 413 -6.49 -15.35 -1.31
CA GLU A 413 -5.15 -15.09 -0.79
C GLU A 413 -5.21 -14.20 0.46
N LEU A 414 -5.53 -14.84 1.59
CA LEU A 414 -5.68 -14.25 2.91
C LEU A 414 -4.53 -14.65 3.85
N GLU A 415 -4.21 -13.74 4.76
CA GLU A 415 -3.33 -13.98 5.90
C GLU A 415 -4.08 -14.68 7.04
N SER A 416 -3.35 -15.31 7.95
CA SER A 416 -3.95 -16.14 9.02
C SER A 416 -4.82 -15.35 10.00
N ASP A 417 -4.51 -14.08 10.23
CA ASP A 417 -5.27 -13.17 11.10
C ASP A 417 -6.66 -12.83 10.54
N VAL A 418 -6.76 -12.59 9.22
CA VAL A 418 -8.04 -12.41 8.52
C VAL A 418 -8.87 -13.69 8.60
N ILE A 419 -8.22 -14.85 8.40
CA ILE A 419 -8.90 -16.15 8.48
C ILE A 419 -9.41 -16.42 9.90
N GLU A 420 -8.59 -16.19 10.92
CA GLU A 420 -8.94 -16.35 12.34
C GLU A 420 -10.18 -15.50 12.71
N HIS A 421 -10.21 -14.24 12.27
CA HIS A 421 -11.38 -13.37 12.48
C HIS A 421 -12.68 -13.98 11.95
N PHE A 422 -12.68 -14.50 10.72
CA PHE A 422 -13.88 -15.04 10.07
C PHE A 422 -14.25 -16.47 10.50
N ILE A 423 -13.34 -17.17 11.19
CA ILE A 423 -13.66 -18.41 11.90
C ILE A 423 -14.46 -18.09 13.16
N ASP A 424 -14.05 -17.05 13.90
CA ASP A 424 -14.68 -16.65 15.16
C ASP A 424 -16.00 -15.87 14.93
N ASP A 425 -16.09 -15.10 13.84
CA ASP A 425 -17.31 -14.40 13.43
C ASP A 425 -18.31 -15.37 12.76
N VAL A 426 -19.02 -16.12 13.59
CA VAL A 426 -20.05 -17.06 13.16
C VAL A 426 -21.30 -16.38 12.56
N GLU A 427 -21.50 -15.08 12.79
CA GLU A 427 -22.67 -14.33 12.30
C GLU A 427 -22.51 -13.88 10.84
N SER A 428 -21.27 -13.68 10.38
CA SER A 428 -20.98 -13.32 8.99
C SER A 428 -21.40 -14.39 7.99
N ASP A 429 -22.17 -14.03 6.96
CA ASP A 429 -22.59 -14.98 5.91
C ASP A 429 -21.55 -15.07 4.77
N ILE A 430 -20.30 -15.39 5.10
CA ILE A 430 -19.22 -15.48 4.10
C ILE A 430 -19.39 -16.66 3.12
N LEU A 431 -20.16 -17.68 3.52
CA LEU A 431 -20.43 -18.85 2.69
C LEU A 431 -21.35 -18.49 1.51
N SER A 432 -22.28 -17.55 1.72
CA SER A 432 -23.12 -17.03 0.63
C SER A 432 -22.62 -15.70 0.08
N ASN A 433 -21.79 -14.96 0.80
CA ASN A 433 -21.27 -13.66 0.36
C ASN A 433 -19.80 -13.46 0.78
N PRO A 434 -18.83 -13.97 0.00
CA PRO A 434 -17.41 -13.86 0.34
C PRO A 434 -16.87 -12.42 0.28
N TYR A 435 -17.56 -11.50 -0.39
CA TYR A 435 -17.16 -10.09 -0.47
C TYR A 435 -17.26 -9.34 0.87
N LEU A 436 -17.90 -9.94 1.88
CA LEU A 436 -17.83 -9.44 3.26
C LEU A 436 -16.38 -9.39 3.78
N ILE A 437 -15.49 -10.25 3.26
CA ILE A 437 -14.08 -10.28 3.64
C ILE A 437 -13.38 -8.99 3.21
N SER A 438 -13.53 -8.58 1.95
CA SER A 438 -12.95 -7.34 1.44
C SER A 438 -13.60 -6.10 2.06
N GLU A 439 -14.92 -6.11 2.31
CA GLU A 439 -15.60 -5.02 3.03
C GLU A 439 -15.03 -4.85 4.46
N TRP A 440 -14.79 -5.94 5.17
CA TRP A 440 -14.17 -5.91 6.50
C TRP A 440 -12.72 -5.46 6.45
N CYS A 441 -11.93 -5.91 5.47
CA CYS A 441 -10.55 -5.50 5.32
C CYS A 441 -10.44 -3.99 5.03
N ALA A 442 -11.28 -3.46 4.12
CA ALA A 442 -11.35 -2.03 3.83
C ALA A 442 -11.67 -1.20 5.09
N ARG A 443 -12.65 -1.65 5.89
CA ARG A 443 -13.04 -1.00 7.14
C ARG A 443 -11.93 -0.94 8.18
N ASN A 444 -11.08 -1.97 8.21
CA ASN A 444 -9.96 -2.07 9.15
C ASN A 444 -8.62 -1.60 8.54
N PHE A 445 -8.64 -0.95 7.37
CA PHE A 445 -7.45 -0.47 6.66
C PHE A 445 -6.42 -1.59 6.39
N ILE A 446 -6.90 -2.82 6.13
CA ILE A 446 -6.08 -3.96 5.72
C ILE A 446 -5.98 -3.92 4.19
N GLU A 447 -4.99 -3.19 3.68
CA GLU A 447 -4.82 -2.90 2.25
C GLU A 447 -4.34 -4.09 1.39
N LYS A 448 -4.20 -5.28 1.99
CA LYS A 448 -3.73 -6.49 1.30
C LYS A 448 -4.85 -7.30 0.62
N VAL A 449 -6.10 -7.10 1.03
CA VAL A 449 -7.27 -7.85 0.53
C VAL A 449 -8.28 -6.85 -0.03
N SER A 450 -8.45 -6.86 -1.35
CA SER A 450 -9.42 -6.02 -2.06
C SER A 450 -10.54 -6.86 -2.66
N THR A 451 -11.52 -6.19 -3.27
CA THR A 451 -12.58 -6.87 -4.04
C THR A 451 -11.99 -7.81 -5.10
N ARG A 452 -10.88 -7.43 -5.74
CA ARG A 452 -10.18 -8.22 -6.75
C ARG A 452 -9.55 -9.50 -6.19
N THR A 453 -9.07 -9.46 -4.94
CA THR A 453 -8.60 -10.67 -4.24
C THR A 453 -9.71 -11.71 -4.13
N ILE A 454 -10.95 -11.26 -3.89
CA ILE A 454 -12.12 -12.14 -3.78
C ILE A 454 -12.61 -12.60 -5.16
N ASP A 455 -12.58 -11.75 -6.19
CA ASP A 455 -12.99 -12.08 -7.56
C ASP A 455 -12.33 -13.39 -8.07
N LEU A 456 -11.03 -13.59 -7.81
CA LEU A 456 -10.25 -14.74 -8.30
C LEU A 456 -10.73 -16.09 -7.71
N GLY A 457 -11.31 -16.08 -6.50
CA GLY A 457 -11.86 -17.28 -5.86
C GLY A 457 -13.36 -17.44 -6.06
N ALA A 458 -14.09 -16.34 -6.27
CA ALA A 458 -15.55 -16.30 -6.35
C ALA A 458 -16.08 -16.50 -7.78
N PHE A 459 -15.37 -16.01 -8.81
CA PHE A 459 -15.76 -16.23 -10.20
C PHE A 459 -15.28 -17.61 -10.71
N PRO A 460 -16.11 -18.35 -11.44
CA PRO A 460 -15.67 -19.56 -12.15
C PRO A 460 -14.57 -19.28 -13.18
N ASP A 461 -13.36 -19.78 -12.92
CA ASP A 461 -12.25 -19.85 -13.89
C ASP A 461 -11.54 -21.20 -13.76
N PRO A 462 -11.88 -22.18 -14.62
CA PRO A 462 -11.27 -23.51 -14.59
C PRO A 462 -9.74 -23.50 -14.77
N THR A 463 -9.18 -22.46 -15.39
CA THR A 463 -7.72 -22.32 -15.55
C THR A 463 -7.03 -22.09 -14.21
N ILE A 464 -7.71 -21.40 -13.29
CA ILE A 464 -7.26 -21.17 -11.92
C ILE A 464 -7.67 -22.34 -11.02
N GLN A 465 -8.91 -22.80 -11.14
CA GLN A 465 -9.55 -23.62 -10.11
C GLN A 465 -9.53 -25.13 -10.40
N GLY A 466 -9.25 -25.54 -11.64
CA GLY A 466 -9.38 -26.93 -12.07
C GLY A 466 -10.79 -27.45 -11.82
N ASP A 467 -10.92 -28.62 -11.20
CA ASP A 467 -12.21 -29.22 -10.83
C ASP A 467 -12.84 -28.57 -9.58
N ASN A 468 -12.13 -27.68 -8.90
CA ASN A 468 -12.60 -27.00 -7.69
C ASN A 468 -13.26 -25.65 -8.00
N VAL A 469 -14.02 -25.56 -9.08
CA VAL A 469 -14.76 -24.35 -9.47
C VAL A 469 -15.79 -23.99 -8.39
N PRO A 470 -15.95 -22.71 -8.01
CA PRO A 470 -16.96 -22.30 -7.04
C PRO A 470 -18.38 -22.60 -7.54
N VAL A 471 -19.29 -22.88 -6.60
CA VAL A 471 -20.70 -23.15 -6.87
C VAL A 471 -21.62 -22.19 -6.09
N PRO A 472 -22.85 -21.92 -6.55
CA PRO A 472 -23.82 -21.13 -5.80
C PRO A 472 -24.11 -21.73 -4.40
N PRO A 473 -24.44 -20.90 -3.39
CA PRO A 473 -24.60 -19.45 -3.45
C PRO A 473 -23.27 -18.68 -3.40
N PHE A 474 -22.15 -19.33 -3.10
CA PHE A 474 -20.83 -18.73 -2.99
C PHE A 474 -20.34 -18.08 -4.30
N ALA A 475 -20.55 -18.77 -5.43
CA ALA A 475 -20.07 -18.33 -6.75
C ALA A 475 -20.70 -17.01 -7.19
N ALA A 476 -19.87 -16.14 -7.78
CA ALA A 476 -20.34 -14.96 -8.52
C ALA A 476 -20.60 -15.35 -9.99
N GLU A 477 -21.86 -15.24 -10.43
CA GLU A 477 -22.26 -15.64 -11.78
C GLU A 477 -22.17 -14.50 -12.80
N SER A 478 -22.01 -13.26 -12.33
CA SER A 478 -21.98 -12.06 -13.17
C SER A 478 -21.02 -11.01 -12.63
N ILE A 479 -20.37 -10.27 -13.52
CA ILE A 479 -19.55 -9.09 -13.19
C ILE A 479 -20.39 -8.04 -12.43
N LEU A 480 -21.70 -8.01 -12.69
CA LEU A 480 -22.67 -7.11 -12.06
C LEU A 480 -23.29 -7.71 -10.79
N ASP A 481 -22.69 -8.74 -10.20
CA ASP A 481 -23.12 -9.29 -8.92
C ASP A 481 -23.23 -8.18 -7.87
N THR A 482 -24.39 -8.05 -7.23
CA THR A 482 -24.64 -6.95 -6.29
C THR A 482 -23.71 -7.02 -5.07
N ARG A 483 -23.28 -8.21 -4.66
CA ARG A 483 -22.32 -8.40 -3.56
C ARG A 483 -20.96 -7.79 -3.92
N ARG A 484 -20.49 -8.07 -5.14
CA ARG A 484 -19.25 -7.51 -5.68
C ARG A 484 -19.32 -5.99 -5.81
N LEU A 485 -20.40 -5.47 -6.40
CA LEU A 485 -20.58 -4.02 -6.58
C LEU A 485 -20.62 -3.30 -5.23
N ARG A 486 -21.24 -3.88 -4.20
CA ARG A 486 -21.25 -3.30 -2.85
C ARG A 486 -19.83 -3.22 -2.29
N SER A 487 -19.04 -4.27 -2.45
CA SER A 487 -17.64 -4.29 -2.02
C SER A 487 -16.81 -3.20 -2.69
N LEU A 488 -16.94 -3.00 -4.01
CA LEU A 488 -16.27 -1.89 -4.72
C LEU A 488 -16.67 -0.52 -4.16
N VAL A 489 -17.97 -0.33 -3.87
CA VAL A 489 -18.44 0.93 -3.28
C VAL A 489 -17.89 1.14 -1.88
N VAL A 490 -17.90 0.11 -1.03
CA VAL A 490 -17.35 0.18 0.34
C VAL A 490 -15.85 0.47 0.30
N GLU A 491 -15.10 -0.23 -0.55
CA GLU A 491 -13.67 -0.01 -0.75
C GLU A 491 -13.38 1.43 -1.17
N ARG A 492 -14.14 1.97 -2.13
CA ARG A 492 -14.01 3.37 -2.56
C ARG A 492 -14.37 4.36 -1.45
N LEU A 493 -15.43 4.10 -0.69
CA LEU A 493 -15.84 4.96 0.42
C LEU A 493 -14.75 5.03 1.51
N TYR A 494 -14.09 3.92 1.84
CA TYR A 494 -12.97 3.92 2.78
C TYR A 494 -11.70 4.57 2.19
N SER A 495 -11.45 4.39 0.89
CA SER A 495 -10.36 5.06 0.18
C SER A 495 -10.45 6.58 0.27
N VAL A 496 -11.62 7.18 -0.01
CA VAL A 496 -11.74 8.65 0.02
C VAL A 496 -11.67 9.26 1.42
N LEU A 497 -11.80 8.45 2.49
CA LEU A 497 -11.59 8.93 3.86
C LEU A 497 -10.15 9.43 4.08
N THR A 498 -9.16 8.88 3.38
CA THR A 498 -7.77 9.33 3.50
C THR A 498 -7.59 10.75 2.96
N ASP A 499 -8.45 11.16 2.03
CA ASP A 499 -8.48 12.50 1.44
C ASP A 499 -9.33 13.48 2.29
N GLY A 500 -10.02 12.96 3.31
CA GLY A 500 -10.87 13.71 4.23
C GLY A 500 -12.34 13.77 3.84
N ASP A 501 -12.73 13.13 2.73
CA ASP A 501 -14.12 13.04 2.31
C ASP A 501 -14.88 12.06 3.21
N THR A 502 -16.09 12.44 3.60
CA THR A 502 -16.97 11.60 4.44
C THR A 502 -18.30 11.29 3.75
N LEU A 503 -18.42 11.67 2.48
CA LEU A 503 -19.62 11.58 1.66
C LEU A 503 -19.17 11.61 0.19
N VAL A 504 -19.77 10.77 -0.66
CA VAL A 504 -19.51 10.76 -2.11
C VAL A 504 -20.83 10.89 -2.85
N SER A 505 -20.91 11.70 -3.90
CA SER A 505 -22.14 11.78 -4.68
C SER A 505 -22.43 10.45 -5.41
N ILE A 506 -23.70 10.11 -5.58
CA ILE A 506 -24.11 8.90 -6.31
C ILE A 506 -23.54 8.92 -7.73
N LYS A 507 -23.49 10.11 -8.35
CA LYS A 507 -22.92 10.28 -9.68
C LYS A 507 -21.43 9.93 -9.70
N GLU A 508 -20.63 10.51 -8.79
CA GLU A 508 -19.19 10.21 -8.70
C GLU A 508 -18.94 8.72 -8.45
N MET A 509 -19.75 8.08 -7.59
CA MET A 509 -19.63 6.65 -7.35
C MET A 509 -20.02 5.80 -8.57
N GLU A 510 -21.08 6.16 -9.30
CA GLU A 510 -21.46 5.47 -10.53
C GLU A 510 -20.46 5.69 -11.67
N ASP A 511 -19.83 6.86 -11.74
CA ASP A 511 -18.76 7.16 -12.69
C ASP A 511 -17.52 6.31 -12.35
N TYR A 512 -17.10 6.26 -11.08
CA TYR A 512 -16.04 5.36 -10.61
C TYR A 512 -16.31 3.88 -10.96
N LEU A 513 -17.51 3.37 -10.66
CA LEU A 513 -17.87 1.99 -11.01
C LEU A 513 -17.87 1.79 -12.52
N ARG A 514 -18.31 2.78 -13.31
CA ARG A 514 -18.36 2.71 -14.76
C ARG A 514 -16.96 2.64 -15.37
N ASP A 515 -16.01 3.39 -14.81
CA ASP A 515 -14.62 3.38 -15.25
C ASP A 515 -14.02 1.98 -15.02
N ILE A 516 -14.18 1.41 -13.82
CA ILE A 516 -13.77 0.01 -13.53
C ILE A 516 -14.44 -0.97 -14.49
N MET A 517 -15.77 -0.91 -14.66
CA MET A 517 -16.48 -1.83 -15.54
C MET A 517 -15.97 -1.74 -16.98
N THR A 518 -15.66 -0.53 -17.47
CA THR A 518 -15.26 -0.29 -18.86
C THR A 518 -13.81 -0.69 -19.10
N GLU A 519 -12.91 -0.26 -18.23
CA GLU A 519 -11.47 -0.45 -18.39
C GLU A 519 -11.02 -1.88 -18.05
N GLU A 520 -11.64 -2.49 -17.04
CA GLU A 520 -11.18 -3.77 -16.48
C GLU A 520 -12.07 -4.92 -16.92
N ASP A 521 -13.37 -4.76 -16.70
CA ASP A 521 -14.31 -5.85 -16.87
C ASP A 521 -14.89 -5.92 -18.31
N LYS A 522 -14.58 -4.92 -19.15
CA LYS A 522 -15.12 -4.74 -20.53
C LYS A 522 -16.66 -4.85 -20.56
N ALA A 523 -17.30 -4.37 -19.51
CA ALA A 523 -18.73 -4.45 -19.27
C ALA A 523 -19.36 -3.06 -19.16
N ARG A 524 -20.69 -3.00 -19.30
CA ARG A 524 -21.45 -1.75 -19.13
C ARG A 524 -22.20 -1.75 -17.81
N LEU A 525 -21.95 -0.75 -16.98
CA LEU A 525 -22.73 -0.53 -15.75
C LEU A 525 -24.17 -0.06 -16.09
N PRO A 526 -25.22 -0.76 -15.61
CA PRO A 526 -26.60 -0.27 -15.71
C PRO A 526 -26.75 1.10 -15.04
N LYS A 527 -27.62 1.95 -15.60
CA LYS A 527 -27.91 3.26 -15.02
C LYS A 527 -28.67 3.11 -13.70
N ASN A 528 -28.40 3.99 -12.74
CA ASN A 528 -29.09 4.02 -11.45
C ASN A 528 -28.96 2.70 -10.66
N ILE A 529 -27.87 1.95 -10.84
CA ILE A 529 -27.69 0.64 -10.19
C ILE A 529 -27.69 0.78 -8.67
N LEU A 530 -27.08 1.85 -8.15
CA LEU A 530 -27.02 2.13 -6.72
C LEU A 530 -28.40 2.41 -6.14
N LEU A 531 -29.30 3.07 -6.87
CA LEU A 531 -30.67 3.31 -6.42
C LEU A 531 -31.58 2.08 -6.63
N THR A 532 -31.34 1.32 -7.69
CA THR A 532 -32.14 0.13 -8.03
C THR A 532 -32.01 -0.97 -6.98
N HIS A 533 -30.80 -1.18 -6.44
CA HIS A 533 -30.51 -2.17 -5.40
C HIS A 533 -30.32 -1.55 -4.01
N ARG A 534 -30.91 -0.38 -3.76
CA ARG A 534 -30.78 0.38 -2.51
C ARG A 534 -30.93 -0.48 -1.24
N GLN A 535 -31.98 -1.29 -1.15
CA GLN A 535 -32.24 -2.14 0.02
C GLN A 535 -31.08 -3.11 0.35
N PHE A 536 -30.39 -3.60 -0.66
CA PHE A 536 -29.24 -4.51 -0.48
C PHE A 536 -28.00 -3.73 -0.03
N PHE A 537 -27.76 -2.57 -0.65
CA PHE A 537 -26.61 -1.72 -0.35
C PHE A 537 -26.68 -1.01 1.00
N GLU A 538 -27.89 -0.64 1.43
CA GLU A 538 -28.17 0.01 2.72
C GLU A 538 -27.77 -0.82 3.94
N VAL A 539 -27.32 -2.06 3.76
CA VAL A 539 -26.69 -2.84 4.83
C VAL A 539 -25.32 -2.28 5.22
N SER A 540 -24.55 -1.74 4.27
CA SER A 540 -23.16 -1.30 4.49
C SER A 540 -22.98 0.22 4.54
N PHE A 541 -23.81 1.00 3.84
CA PHE A 541 -23.73 2.46 3.78
C PHE A 541 -25.12 3.10 3.64
N ASP A 542 -25.28 4.36 4.05
CA ASP A 542 -26.53 5.10 4.00
C ASP A 542 -26.59 6.07 2.80
N TYR A 543 -27.80 6.43 2.39
CA TYR A 543 -28.10 7.35 1.30
C TYR A 543 -28.46 8.72 1.87
N VAL A 544 -27.87 9.79 1.32
CA VAL A 544 -28.02 11.16 1.84
C VAL A 544 -28.50 12.10 0.73
N PRO A 545 -29.56 12.89 0.97
CA PRO A 545 -30.58 12.71 2.01
C PRO A 545 -31.41 11.43 1.79
N ASP A 546 -32.13 10.95 2.82
CA ASP A 546 -32.95 9.73 2.73
C ASP A 546 -34.01 9.83 1.61
N GLU A 547 -34.63 11.01 1.48
CA GLU A 547 -35.59 11.36 0.43
C GLU A 547 -34.87 11.98 -0.77
N ASN A 548 -35.04 11.41 -1.97
CA ASN A 548 -34.31 11.81 -3.18
C ASN A 548 -32.77 11.85 -2.97
N PRO A 549 -32.14 10.70 -2.69
CA PRO A 549 -30.71 10.62 -2.46
C PRO A 549 -29.87 11.23 -3.59
N THR A 550 -28.84 11.97 -3.21
CA THR A 550 -27.85 12.52 -4.13
C THR A 550 -26.44 12.03 -3.84
N ALA A 551 -26.22 11.46 -2.66
CA ALA A 551 -24.94 10.98 -2.17
C ALA A 551 -25.07 9.73 -1.29
N ILE A 552 -23.95 9.10 -1.00
CA ILE A 552 -23.82 7.94 -0.12
C ILE A 552 -22.71 8.15 0.90
N GLN A 553 -22.90 7.60 2.10
CA GLN A 553 -22.04 7.80 3.25
C GLN A 553 -21.92 6.50 4.06
N LEU A 554 -20.73 6.18 4.55
CA LEU A 554 -20.56 5.06 5.48
C LEU A 554 -21.44 5.24 6.72
N LYS A 555 -22.09 4.16 7.19
CA LYS A 555 -23.07 4.22 8.30
C LYS A 555 -22.53 4.91 9.55
N GLU A 556 -21.29 4.62 9.90
CA GLU A 556 -20.63 5.22 11.06
C GLU A 556 -20.57 6.74 10.95
N TYR A 557 -20.23 7.26 9.77
CA TYR A 557 -20.13 8.69 9.50
C TYR A 557 -21.51 9.33 9.41
N TYR A 558 -22.51 8.64 8.85
CA TYR A 558 -23.90 9.08 8.86
C TYR A 558 -24.40 9.27 10.30
N GLN A 559 -24.18 8.26 11.16
CA GLN A 559 -24.57 8.32 12.57
C GLN A 559 -23.82 9.42 13.34
N MET A 560 -22.52 9.59 13.08
CA MET A 560 -21.72 10.68 13.66
C MET A 560 -22.26 12.05 13.23
N GLU A 561 -22.56 12.22 11.94
CA GLU A 561 -23.09 13.46 11.39
C GLU A 561 -24.49 13.75 11.95
N GLU A 562 -25.39 12.76 11.99
CA GLU A 562 -26.73 12.91 12.55
C GLU A 562 -26.68 13.36 14.02
N PHE A 563 -25.82 12.71 14.81
CA PHE A 563 -25.60 13.09 16.21
C PHE A 563 -25.09 14.53 16.34
N LEU A 564 -24.03 14.89 15.59
CA LEU A 564 -23.46 16.23 15.61
C LEU A 564 -24.47 17.28 15.16
N ARG A 565 -25.20 17.01 14.07
CA ARG A 565 -26.25 17.87 13.52
C ARG A 565 -27.31 18.14 14.57
N LYS A 566 -27.80 17.11 15.25
CA LYS A 566 -28.80 17.23 16.34
C LYS A 566 -28.25 18.06 17.49
N VAL A 567 -27.06 17.74 17.99
CA VAL A 567 -26.45 18.43 19.15
C VAL A 567 -26.15 19.90 18.85
N LEU A 568 -25.50 20.19 17.71
CA LEU A 568 -25.12 21.55 17.35
C LEU A 568 -26.34 22.41 17.02
N ARG A 569 -27.34 21.87 16.32
CA ARG A 569 -28.58 22.60 16.01
C ARG A 569 -29.35 22.96 17.28
N GLU A 570 -29.45 22.03 18.23
CA GLU A 570 -30.10 22.30 19.53
C GLU A 570 -29.32 23.31 20.37
N ARG A 571 -27.98 23.29 20.34
CA ARG A 571 -27.18 24.30 21.04
C ARG A 571 -27.26 25.67 20.39
N ALA A 572 -27.24 25.75 19.06
CA ALA A 572 -27.33 27.02 18.32
C ALA A 572 -28.67 27.74 18.56
N LYS A 573 -29.77 26.99 18.70
CA LYS A 573 -31.10 27.56 18.99
C LYS A 573 -31.24 28.09 20.41
N ARG A 574 -30.45 27.58 21.37
CA ARG A 574 -30.64 27.87 22.79
C ARG A 574 -29.83 29.07 23.25
N ASP A 575 -30.50 29.93 24.00
CA ASP A 575 -29.85 30.97 24.77
C ASP A 575 -29.18 30.41 26.03
N VAL A 576 -28.14 31.12 26.46
CA VAL A 576 -27.59 31.05 27.81
C VAL A 576 -28.67 31.50 28.80
N LYS A 577 -28.83 30.84 29.96
CA LYS A 577 -29.95 31.21 30.85
C LYS A 577 -29.69 32.52 31.60
N LYS A 578 -28.43 32.79 31.96
CA LYS A 578 -28.01 34.04 32.61
C LYS A 578 -26.84 34.70 31.87
N PRO A 579 -27.08 35.45 30.77
CA PRO A 579 -26.04 36.26 30.15
C PRO A 579 -25.39 37.19 31.17
N THR A 580 -24.11 37.51 30.98
CA THR A 580 -23.34 38.29 31.98
C THR A 580 -23.83 39.74 32.11
N GLY A 581 -24.47 40.28 31.06
CA GLY A 581 -24.93 41.66 31.02
C GLY A 581 -23.78 42.67 31.06
N GLU A 582 -22.60 42.29 30.56
CA GLU A 582 -21.45 43.18 30.41
C GLU A 582 -21.71 44.25 29.35
N ASP A 583 -21.11 45.44 29.53
CA ASP A 583 -21.04 46.44 28.47
C ASP A 583 -19.92 46.07 27.49
N TRP A 584 -20.29 45.19 26.54
CA TRP A 584 -19.37 44.67 25.53
C TRP A 584 -18.81 45.76 24.61
N LEU A 585 -19.51 46.90 24.44
CA LEU A 585 -19.02 48.01 23.63
C LEU A 585 -17.89 48.73 24.36
N SER A 586 -18.09 49.07 25.64
CA SER A 586 -17.04 49.68 26.46
C SER A 586 -15.81 48.77 26.60
N LEU A 587 -16.02 47.45 26.74
CA LEU A 587 -14.93 46.47 26.76
C LEU A 587 -14.19 46.39 25.42
N ALA A 588 -14.89 46.43 24.28
CA ALA A 588 -14.26 46.43 22.96
C ALA A 588 -13.47 47.73 22.70
N MET A 589 -14.00 48.89 23.12
CA MET A 589 -13.33 50.20 23.01
C MET A 589 -12.05 50.32 23.85
N SER A 590 -11.87 49.45 24.85
CA SER A 590 -10.66 49.43 25.68
C SER A 590 -9.43 48.80 25.00
N ASP A 591 -9.57 48.24 23.79
CA ASP A 591 -8.44 47.72 23.02
C ASP A 591 -7.50 48.87 22.59
N LYS A 592 -6.19 48.65 22.69
CA LYS A 592 -5.16 49.64 22.36
C LYS A 592 -5.17 50.10 20.90
N ASN A 593 -5.82 49.35 20.01
CA ASN A 593 -5.94 49.65 18.59
C ASN A 593 -7.24 50.38 18.25
N TYR A 594 -8.11 50.66 19.24
CA TYR A 594 -9.29 51.49 19.03
C TYR A 594 -8.86 52.94 18.79
N ASP A 595 -9.34 53.53 17.70
CA ASP A 595 -9.09 54.92 17.34
C ASP A 595 -10.44 55.64 17.20
N PRO A 596 -10.81 56.49 18.17
CA PRO A 596 -12.08 57.20 18.14
C PRO A 596 -12.17 58.23 17.02
N THR A 597 -11.06 58.56 16.35
CA THR A 597 -11.04 59.52 15.22
C THR A 597 -11.21 58.84 13.87
N ASN A 598 -11.16 57.50 13.81
CA ASN A 598 -11.23 56.72 12.59
C ASN A 598 -12.55 55.94 12.50
N GLU A 599 -13.41 56.33 11.56
CA GLU A 599 -14.72 55.68 11.33
C GLU A 599 -14.62 54.17 11.10
N ARG A 600 -13.56 53.69 10.43
CA ARG A 600 -13.36 52.24 10.22
C ARG A 600 -13.03 51.53 11.53
N SER A 601 -12.31 52.17 12.44
CA SER A 601 -12.00 51.62 13.76
C SER A 601 -13.26 51.55 14.65
N GLN A 602 -14.11 52.58 14.59
CA GLN A 602 -15.42 52.58 15.26
C GLN A 602 -16.32 51.45 14.75
N GLN A 603 -16.50 51.33 13.43
CA GLN A 603 -17.32 50.27 12.84
C GLN A 603 -16.79 48.87 13.16
N ALA A 604 -15.47 48.68 13.12
CA ALA A 604 -14.85 47.41 13.51
C ALA A 604 -15.12 47.07 14.98
N THR A 605 -15.03 48.06 15.87
CA THR A 605 -15.28 47.89 17.32
C THR A 605 -16.74 47.57 17.61
N GLU A 606 -17.68 48.22 16.92
CA GLU A 606 -19.11 47.87 17.01
C GLU A 606 -19.38 46.43 16.56
N GLN A 607 -18.71 45.98 15.50
CA GLN A 607 -18.83 44.59 15.03
C GLN A 607 -18.25 43.60 16.05
N GLN A 608 -17.12 43.93 16.69
CA GLN A 608 -16.54 43.14 17.77
C GLN A 608 -17.48 43.07 18.98
N ALA A 609 -18.09 44.20 19.37
CA ALA A 609 -19.06 44.25 20.46
C ALA A 609 -20.29 43.38 20.18
N LYS A 610 -20.83 43.41 18.96
CA LYS A 610 -21.93 42.51 18.53
C LYS A 610 -21.52 41.03 18.59
N ALA A 611 -20.28 40.70 18.22
CA ALA A 611 -19.76 39.34 18.32
C ALA A 611 -19.65 38.88 19.79
N LEU A 612 -19.13 39.74 20.67
CA LEU A 612 -19.06 39.50 22.11
C LEU A 612 -20.46 39.29 22.72
N GLU A 613 -21.42 40.14 22.35
CA GLU A 613 -22.82 40.02 22.79
C GLU A 613 -23.46 38.70 22.32
N MET A 614 -23.17 38.26 21.09
CA MET A 614 -23.64 36.96 20.59
C MET A 614 -22.98 35.79 21.34
N MET A 615 -21.69 35.88 21.65
CA MET A 615 -20.97 34.88 22.46
C MET A 615 -21.50 34.79 23.90
N ASP A 616 -21.94 35.90 24.49
CA ASP A 616 -22.54 35.96 25.83
C ASP A 616 -23.97 35.38 25.87
N LYS A 617 -24.74 35.57 24.79
CA LYS A 617 -26.16 35.18 24.74
C LYS A 617 -26.42 33.75 24.26
N LYS A 618 -25.57 33.20 23.38
CA LYS A 618 -25.82 31.89 22.72
C LYS A 618 -24.91 30.79 23.27
N ARG A 619 -25.46 29.57 23.39
CA ARG A 619 -24.70 28.39 23.86
C ARG A 619 -23.72 27.83 22.83
N LEU A 620 -23.86 28.21 21.57
CA LEU A 620 -22.94 27.90 20.49
C LEU A 620 -22.85 29.11 19.58
N SER A 621 -21.65 29.65 19.46
CA SER A 621 -21.33 30.79 18.59
C SER A 621 -20.11 30.44 17.76
N VAL A 622 -20.12 30.88 16.50
CA VAL A 622 -19.01 30.67 15.56
C VAL A 622 -18.47 32.03 15.16
N LEU A 623 -17.21 32.30 15.49
CA LEU A 623 -16.53 33.53 15.11
C LEU A 623 -15.68 33.29 13.85
N THR A 624 -16.09 33.86 12.73
CA THR A 624 -15.40 33.76 11.43
C THR A 624 -14.81 35.10 11.01
N GLY A 625 -13.81 35.07 10.12
CA GLY A 625 -13.19 36.28 9.55
C GLY A 625 -11.80 36.02 8.98
N GLY A 626 -11.38 36.80 7.98
CA GLY A 626 -10.05 36.71 7.35
C GLY A 626 -8.89 37.07 8.29
N ALA A 627 -7.64 36.98 7.83
CA ALA A 627 -6.49 37.44 8.60
C ALA A 627 -6.60 38.95 8.92
N GLY A 628 -6.18 39.37 10.12
CA GLY A 628 -6.22 40.79 10.51
C GLY A 628 -7.59 41.35 10.93
N THR A 629 -8.67 40.55 10.89
CA THR A 629 -10.04 41.00 11.24
C THR A 629 -10.34 41.15 12.74
N GLY A 630 -9.31 41.14 13.60
CA GLY A 630 -9.50 41.37 15.05
C GLY A 630 -10.13 40.20 15.85
N LYS A 631 -10.26 38.98 15.29
CA LYS A 631 -10.78 37.80 16.03
C LYS A 631 -10.06 37.54 17.35
N THR A 632 -8.73 37.70 17.35
CA THR A 632 -7.90 37.58 18.55
C THR A 632 -8.28 38.60 19.62
N THR A 633 -8.58 39.84 19.20
CA THR A 633 -9.07 40.90 20.09
C THR A 633 -10.42 40.53 20.68
N VAL A 634 -11.37 40.06 19.86
CA VAL A 634 -12.69 39.60 20.35
C VAL A 634 -12.54 38.52 21.43
N VAL A 635 -11.76 37.47 21.16
CA VAL A 635 -11.55 36.40 22.14
C VAL A 635 -10.86 36.92 23.40
N ARG A 636 -9.84 37.78 23.27
CA ARG A 636 -9.17 38.40 24.43
C ARG A 636 -10.15 39.23 25.27
N SER A 637 -10.94 40.11 24.65
CA SER A 637 -11.92 40.95 25.34
C SER A 637 -12.99 40.11 26.04
N PHE A 638 -13.45 39.01 25.44
CA PHE A 638 -14.36 38.06 26.07
C PHE A 638 -13.75 37.44 27.34
N LEU A 639 -12.47 37.07 27.26
CA LEU A 639 -11.74 36.46 28.37
C LEU A 639 -11.26 37.47 29.42
N CYS A 640 -11.37 38.78 29.17
CA CYS A 640 -11.10 39.81 30.17
C CYS A 640 -12.25 39.96 31.19
N SER A 641 -13.48 39.58 30.85
CA SER A 641 -14.63 39.66 31.77
C SER A 641 -14.44 38.73 32.97
N ASP A 642 -14.46 39.30 34.18
CA ASP A 642 -14.33 38.52 35.42
C ASP A 642 -15.55 37.63 35.67
N LYS A 643 -16.73 38.03 35.18
CA LYS A 643 -17.95 37.20 35.23
C LYS A 643 -17.77 35.92 34.41
N ILE A 644 -17.16 36.00 33.22
CA ILE A 644 -16.85 34.85 32.38
C ILE A 644 -15.79 33.95 33.04
N LYS A 645 -14.71 34.54 33.57
CA LYS A 645 -13.66 33.77 34.26
C LYS A 645 -14.20 32.99 35.48
N ALA A 646 -15.11 33.59 36.24
CA ALA A 646 -15.68 33.00 37.45
C ALA A 646 -16.44 31.68 37.21
N GLU A 647 -16.94 31.44 36.00
CA GLU A 647 -17.65 30.20 35.64
C GLU A 647 -16.74 29.07 35.15
N GLY A 648 -15.45 29.36 34.99
CA GLY A 648 -14.43 28.43 34.52
C GLY A 648 -14.36 28.39 32.99
N VAL A 649 -13.19 28.72 32.44
CA VAL A 649 -12.93 28.72 31.00
C VAL A 649 -11.99 27.57 30.63
N LEU A 650 -12.35 26.80 29.60
CA LEU A 650 -11.48 25.81 28.99
C LEU A 650 -11.11 26.22 27.57
N LEU A 651 -9.81 26.33 27.33
CA LEU A 651 -9.23 26.77 26.07
C LEU A 651 -8.60 25.59 25.33
N LEU A 652 -9.19 25.21 24.18
CA LEU A 652 -8.72 24.10 23.36
C LEU A 652 -8.31 24.58 21.97
N ALA A 653 -7.25 23.98 21.44
CA ALA A 653 -6.79 24.22 20.08
C ALA A 653 -6.43 22.88 19.38
N PRO A 654 -6.55 22.79 18.05
CA PRO A 654 -6.23 21.54 17.34
C PRO A 654 -4.73 21.22 17.36
N THR A 655 -3.85 22.24 17.33
CA THR A 655 -2.40 22.08 17.23
C THR A 655 -1.64 22.79 18.33
N GLY A 656 -0.40 22.36 18.59
CA GLY A 656 0.48 23.00 19.59
C GLY A 656 0.78 24.47 19.29
N LYS A 657 1.00 24.84 18.02
CA LYS A 657 1.22 26.24 17.61
C LYS A 657 -0.02 27.10 17.87
N ALA A 658 -1.22 26.59 17.55
CA ALA A 658 -2.47 27.30 17.83
C ALA A 658 -2.71 27.44 19.35
N ARG A 659 -2.41 26.39 20.14
CA ARG A 659 -2.49 26.42 21.60
C ARG A 659 -1.62 27.53 22.21
N VAL A 660 -0.37 27.68 21.74
CA VAL A 660 0.55 28.73 22.23
C VAL A 660 0.04 30.12 21.89
N ARG A 661 -0.51 30.31 20.67
CA ARG A 661 -1.15 31.58 20.32
C ARG A 661 -2.33 31.88 21.24
N LEU A 662 -3.14 30.87 21.50
CA LEU A 662 -4.36 30.97 22.30
C LEU A 662 -4.06 31.17 23.80
N SER A 663 -2.96 30.63 24.35
CA SER A 663 -2.51 30.96 25.72
C SER A 663 -2.08 32.43 25.85
N ASN A 664 -1.46 33.00 24.82
CA ASN A 664 -1.03 34.41 24.86
C ASN A 664 -2.22 35.39 24.76
N MET A 665 -3.44 34.89 24.52
CA MET A 665 -4.66 35.69 24.49
C MET A 665 -5.34 35.79 25.86
N ALA A 666 -5.00 34.93 26.82
CA ALA A 666 -5.69 34.81 28.10
C ALA A 666 -4.70 34.65 29.25
N GLU A 667 -4.58 35.67 30.09
CA GLU A 667 -3.77 35.56 31.31
C GLU A 667 -4.44 34.59 32.30
N ASN A 668 -3.64 33.67 32.87
CA ASN A 668 -4.06 32.71 33.90
C ASN A 668 -5.16 31.69 33.49
N VAL A 669 -5.40 31.47 32.19
CA VAL A 669 -6.32 30.42 31.70
C VAL A 669 -5.54 29.24 31.11
N SER A 670 -5.80 28.02 31.58
CA SER A 670 -5.10 26.83 31.05
C SER A 670 -5.53 26.53 29.62
N SER A 671 -4.57 26.47 28.69
CA SER A 671 -4.81 26.03 27.31
C SER A 671 -4.20 24.66 27.03
N LYS A 672 -4.96 23.81 26.34
CA LYS A 672 -4.53 22.45 25.93
C LYS A 672 -4.77 22.27 24.44
N THR A 673 -4.06 21.35 23.81
CA THR A 673 -4.55 20.81 22.54
C THR A 673 -5.77 19.92 22.80
N VAL A 674 -6.62 19.71 21.78
CA VAL A 674 -7.75 18.78 21.88
C VAL A 674 -7.27 17.38 22.31
N ALA A 675 -6.18 16.88 21.70
CA ALA A 675 -5.57 15.60 22.08
C ALA A 675 -5.08 15.58 23.55
N GLN A 676 -4.38 16.63 24.01
CA GLN A 676 -3.95 16.73 25.42
C GLN A 676 -5.13 16.74 26.40
N PHE A 677 -6.24 17.37 26.02
CA PHE A 677 -7.45 17.39 26.83
C PHE A 677 -8.09 16.00 26.90
N LEU A 678 -8.30 15.35 25.75
CA LEU A 678 -8.87 14.00 25.68
C LEU A 678 -7.99 12.97 26.40
N ALA A 679 -6.67 13.04 26.23
CA ALA A 679 -5.72 12.18 26.94
C ALA A 679 -5.84 12.35 28.46
N SER A 680 -6.02 13.58 28.95
CA SER A 680 -6.24 13.83 30.38
C SER A 680 -7.56 13.28 30.92
N LEU A 681 -8.47 12.88 30.04
CA LEU A 681 -9.74 12.21 30.37
C LEU A 681 -9.68 10.69 30.11
N GLY A 682 -8.54 10.14 29.65
CA GLY A 682 -8.45 8.75 29.20
C GLY A 682 -9.21 8.46 27.90
N ALA A 683 -9.57 9.50 27.14
CA ALA A 683 -10.38 9.44 25.92
C ALA A 683 -9.55 9.63 24.64
N PHE A 684 -8.27 9.26 24.67
CA PHE A 684 -7.36 9.37 23.54
C PHE A 684 -6.52 8.10 23.42
N ASP A 685 -6.48 7.53 22.21
CA ASP A 685 -5.67 6.39 21.85
C ASP A 685 -4.35 6.90 21.23
N PHE A 686 -3.24 6.60 21.88
CA PHE A 686 -1.91 7.01 21.43
C PHE A 686 -1.30 6.08 20.39
N GLU A 687 -1.80 4.84 20.26
CA GLU A 687 -1.34 3.91 19.22
C GLU A 687 -1.90 4.34 17.87
N ASN A 688 -3.21 4.61 17.83
CA ASN A 688 -3.89 5.01 16.59
C ASN A 688 -3.98 6.53 16.39
N MET A 689 -3.55 7.32 17.37
CA MET A 689 -3.64 8.79 17.38
C MET A 689 -5.07 9.31 17.17
N LYS A 690 -6.07 8.60 17.72
CA LYS A 690 -7.51 8.86 17.54
C LYS A 690 -8.22 9.14 18.88
N PRO A 691 -9.30 9.95 18.89
CA PRO A 691 -10.21 10.02 20.04
C PRO A 691 -10.84 8.66 20.34
N ARG A 692 -11.01 8.33 21.63
CA ARG A 692 -11.70 7.11 22.08
C ARG A 692 -12.96 7.47 22.86
N LEU A 693 -14.09 6.86 22.51
CA LEU A 693 -15.29 6.89 23.34
C LEU A 693 -15.06 6.00 24.56
N THR A 694 -15.27 6.56 25.77
CA THR A 694 -15.21 5.82 27.02
C THR A 694 -16.63 5.64 27.56
N GLU A 695 -16.99 4.43 28.01
CA GLU A 695 -18.29 4.15 28.63
C GLU A 695 -18.53 5.06 29.84
N ASP A 696 -17.46 5.32 30.61
CA ASP A 696 -17.38 6.32 31.67
C ASP A 696 -17.09 7.72 31.12
N SER A 697 -17.87 8.23 30.17
CA SER A 697 -17.70 9.58 29.63
C SER A 697 -17.85 10.66 30.74
N ARG A 698 -16.77 10.88 31.49
CA ARG A 698 -16.73 11.77 32.65
C ARG A 698 -17.05 13.18 32.17
N LYS A 699 -18.24 13.67 32.53
CA LYS A 699 -18.63 15.05 32.24
C LYS A 699 -17.59 15.99 32.85
N TYR A 700 -16.87 16.71 32.00
CA TYR A 700 -15.95 17.75 32.46
C TYR A 700 -16.74 18.88 33.13
N SER A 701 -16.58 19.03 34.44
CA SER A 701 -17.39 19.94 35.27
C SER A 701 -16.64 21.20 35.74
N ARG A 702 -15.35 21.33 35.42
CA ARG A 702 -14.48 22.46 35.83
C ARG A 702 -14.67 23.72 34.98
N ALA A 703 -15.34 23.61 33.84
CA ALA A 703 -15.83 24.73 33.05
C ALA A 703 -17.31 24.48 32.76
N LYS A 704 -18.18 25.43 33.08
CA LYS A 704 -19.63 25.30 32.85
C LYS A 704 -20.05 26.22 31.72
N ASN A 705 -21.06 25.80 30.96
CA ASN A 705 -21.80 26.75 30.13
C ASN A 705 -22.53 27.71 31.08
N ILE A 706 -22.50 29.00 30.76
CA ILE A 706 -23.13 30.06 31.54
C ILE A 706 -24.54 29.62 31.98
N SER A 707 -24.72 29.57 33.30
CA SER A 707 -25.78 28.79 33.97
C SER A 707 -27.20 29.22 33.60
#